data_AF-A0A6P7MEW7-F1
#
_entry.id   AF-A0A6P7MEW7-F1
#
_cell.length_a   1.000
_cell.length_b   1.000
_cell.length_c   1.000
_cell.angle_alpha   90.00
_cell.angle_beta   90.00
_cell.angle_gamma   90.00
#
_symmetry.space_group_name_H-M   'P 1'
#
loop_
_entity.id
_entity.type
_entity.pdbx_description
1 polymer ?
#
loop_
_entity_poly.entity_id
_entity_poly.type
_entity_poly.pdbx_seq_one_letter_code
_entity_poly.pdbx_strand_id
1 'polypeptide(L)'
;MSKVADIDEGLYSRQLYVVGHEAMRRMATTSVLVAGMRGLGVEIAKNVILCGVKSVTVQDEGLTEWADLSSQFFLKESHVGQNRATCSLQSLSDLNPHVSVSAHTGPLTPDLLQRFQVVVLTDSSLDDHKRFGELCHSRGIKLIVADTKGLCGQLFCDFGEEYEVSDRDGEAPATAAVHGVTQDNPGVVLCLDDQTHGFADGARVVFSGVGGMTQLNALGPVEIRVRGPHSFSIGDTSAFSAYERGGVVTEVKQPLMLNFKPLSEALLDNELIKMNDFGKIARHQTLHLAFQALHSFVAKEKRLPHLWSEADADALLDLVRELNAAAQLERLDEDAVRTLAFTARGDLAPMNAVIGGFAAHEVIKACSGKFTPLQQWLYFDALECLPGEEHRRTEGFSSTGTRYDGQTAVFGSAFQEDLGRQKYFLVGAGAIGCELLKNFALMGLGAGEQGQITVTDMDCIERSNLNRQFLFRSQDIGKPKSEVAAKAARDMNPQMRIVAHQNRLGPESEAVYDYSFFMGLDGAAAALDNVEARVYLDGRCVKHKRPMLEGGTLGGKGHTLVVVPHLTESYGQEKSGNTGAFPLCTLKNFPHRIEHTLQWARDQFEGLFKQTPENVNHFLSDAGFVQRTLGHGDAEALEVLGSVWSSLSSGDGGRRPASWADCVSWARREWEVLYNNDIRQLLHCFPPHQVTSTGLPFWSGSKRCPHPLTFDPDNTTHMEYVAAAANLYAQIYGIKATKESIREILKKVHVPPFNPKSSVKIHVTDKEMEEDKEKGSDDAEKAQLEDLKAKLASPSVKRSAGRMFPVDFEKDDDSHMDFIVAASNLRAENYDIPAADRHQSRRIAGRIIPAISTTTAAVAGLMCLELYKLVQRHQEIRWYRAAYVNLAVQYFVMSLPCGPQRFTVAGRTYSMWDDFLVEGRRGGRQEMTLGDLVQHVKDEHNLSVCGLFYGPAVLFNGQEERLRLSVSDLVRTVTRKDIPPNTKMLDLIPSFAEDEDSEQVPTIRYLL
;
A
#
# COMPACT_ATOMS: atom_id res chain seq x y z
N MET A 1 16.55 -10.34 35.04
CA MET A 1 16.09 -10.33 33.64
C MET A 1 14.61 -10.71 33.65
N SER A 2 13.70 -9.72 33.68
CA SER A 2 12.27 -9.96 33.55
C SER A 2 12.03 -10.54 32.15
N LYS A 3 11.15 -11.55 32.04
CA LYS A 3 10.69 -12.07 30.74
C LYS A 3 10.22 -10.89 29.90
N VAL A 4 10.96 -10.56 28.84
CA VAL A 4 10.54 -9.58 27.83
C VAL A 4 9.19 -10.06 27.31
N ALA A 5 8.17 -9.22 27.36
CA ALA A 5 6.87 -9.56 26.80
C ALA A 5 7.07 -9.85 25.31
N ASP A 6 6.64 -11.02 24.87
CA ASP A 6 6.77 -11.45 23.49
C ASP A 6 5.88 -10.56 22.60
N ILE A 7 6.40 -10.10 21.46
CA ILE A 7 5.63 -9.24 20.55
C ILE A 7 4.62 -10.11 19.81
N ASP A 8 3.35 -9.70 19.80
CA ASP A 8 2.30 -10.36 19.01
C ASP A 8 2.50 -10.05 17.50
N GLU A 9 3.37 -10.81 16.84
CA GLU A 9 3.64 -10.66 15.40
C GLU A 9 2.39 -10.86 14.53
N GLY A 10 1.40 -11.61 15.01
CA GLY A 10 0.13 -11.80 14.31
C GLY A 10 -0.72 -10.53 14.25
N LEU A 11 -0.70 -9.71 15.30
CA LEU A 11 -1.36 -8.40 15.33
C LEU A 11 -0.52 -7.30 14.67
N TYR A 12 0.77 -7.21 15.02
CA TYR A 12 1.66 -6.12 14.62
C TYR A 12 2.43 -6.37 13.31
N SER A 13 2.17 -7.47 12.60
CA SER A 13 2.87 -7.89 11.37
C SER A 13 3.27 -6.74 10.43
N ARG A 14 2.31 -5.94 9.98
CA ARG A 14 2.57 -4.87 8.99
C ARG A 14 3.33 -3.69 9.58
N GLN A 15 3.09 -3.38 10.85
CA GLN A 15 3.77 -2.32 11.58
C GLN A 15 5.22 -2.71 11.90
N LEU A 16 5.52 -3.99 12.17
CA LEU A 16 6.87 -4.46 12.43
C LEU A 16 7.79 -4.24 11.23
N TYR A 17 7.29 -4.32 9.99
CA TYR A 17 8.07 -3.95 8.81
C TYR A 17 8.29 -2.44 8.64
N VAL A 18 7.65 -1.60 9.47
CA VAL A 18 7.84 -0.15 9.51
C VAL A 18 8.78 0.22 10.66
N VAL A 19 8.44 -0.17 11.88
CA VAL A 19 9.19 0.23 13.09
C VAL A 19 10.26 -0.77 13.51
N GLY A 20 10.09 -2.06 13.24
CA GLY A 20 11.00 -3.12 13.68
C GLY A 20 10.81 -3.53 15.15
N HIS A 21 11.29 -4.72 15.50
CA HIS A 21 11.09 -5.31 16.82
C HIS A 21 11.69 -4.50 17.96
N GLU A 22 12.86 -3.89 17.78
CA GLU A 22 13.50 -3.12 18.85
C GLU A 22 12.69 -1.87 19.22
N ALA A 23 12.27 -1.08 18.22
CA ALA A 23 11.40 0.07 18.43
C ALA A 23 10.09 -0.33 19.13
N MET A 24 9.50 -1.44 18.70
CA MET A 24 8.27 -1.98 19.29
C MET A 24 8.46 -2.37 20.76
N ARG A 25 9.59 -2.99 21.13
CA ARG A 25 9.91 -3.31 22.54
C ARG A 25 10.04 -2.06 23.40
N ARG A 26 10.68 -1.00 22.87
CA ARG A 26 10.79 0.29 23.58
C ARG A 26 9.40 0.89 23.80
N MET A 27 8.59 0.97 22.75
CA MET A 27 7.20 1.45 22.82
C MET A 27 6.34 0.69 23.85
N ALA A 28 6.44 -0.64 23.89
CA ALA A 28 5.70 -1.48 24.83
C ALA A 28 6.03 -1.23 26.31
N THR A 29 7.07 -0.44 26.62
CA THR A 29 7.43 -0.01 27.98
C THR A 29 7.05 1.44 28.30
N THR A 30 6.60 2.21 27.30
CA THR A 30 6.38 3.65 27.39
C THR A 30 4.92 3.98 27.71
N SER A 31 4.71 4.86 28.70
CA SER A 31 3.38 5.35 29.11
C SER A 31 3.17 6.75 28.54
N VAL A 32 2.01 6.96 27.90
CA VAL A 32 1.67 8.19 27.19
C VAL A 32 0.45 8.86 27.85
N LEU A 33 0.52 10.17 28.05
CA LEU A 33 -0.63 11.01 28.39
C LEU A 33 -1.10 11.76 27.14
N VAL A 34 -2.40 11.73 26.87
CA VAL A 34 -3.06 12.58 25.87
C VAL A 34 -4.06 13.47 26.59
N ALA A 35 -3.76 14.77 26.65
CA ALA A 35 -4.59 15.78 27.31
C ALA A 35 -5.42 16.56 26.27
N GLY A 36 -6.73 16.65 26.52
CA GLY A 36 -7.75 17.07 25.56
C GLY A 36 -8.33 15.88 24.78
N MET A 37 -9.65 15.70 24.81
CA MET A 37 -10.36 14.57 24.19
C MET A 37 -11.48 15.00 23.24
N ARG A 38 -11.26 16.11 22.52
CA ARG A 38 -11.98 16.45 21.29
C ARG A 38 -11.50 15.58 20.12
N GLY A 39 -11.85 15.94 18.88
CA GLY A 39 -11.47 15.18 17.69
C GLY A 39 -9.98 14.92 17.52
N LEU A 40 -9.16 15.95 17.70
CA LEU A 40 -7.71 15.82 17.56
C LEU A 40 -7.13 14.85 18.60
N GLY A 41 -7.51 15.02 19.87
CA GLY A 41 -7.08 14.16 20.96
C GLY A 41 -7.46 12.68 20.77
N VAL A 42 -8.71 12.40 20.35
CA VAL A 42 -9.15 11.02 20.10
C VAL A 42 -8.45 10.39 18.89
N GLU A 43 -8.14 11.17 17.85
CA GLU A 43 -7.39 10.69 16.69
C GLU A 43 -5.95 10.32 17.07
N ILE A 44 -5.29 11.14 17.89
CA ILE A 44 -3.95 10.85 18.41
C ILE A 44 -4.00 9.59 19.28
N ALA A 45 -4.92 9.54 20.26
CA ALA A 45 -5.07 8.41 21.17
C ALA A 45 -5.33 7.10 20.42
N LYS A 46 -6.25 7.10 19.43
CA LYS A 46 -6.51 5.93 18.57
C LYS A 46 -5.22 5.39 17.96
N ASN A 47 -4.45 6.26 17.29
CA ASN A 47 -3.25 5.84 16.59
C ASN A 47 -2.15 5.34 17.55
N VAL A 48 -1.96 6.02 18.70
CA VAL A 48 -0.98 5.61 19.72
C VAL A 48 -1.34 4.25 20.34
N ILE A 49 -2.63 4.00 20.62
CA ILE A 49 -3.11 2.72 21.16
C ILE A 49 -2.93 1.60 20.13
N LEU A 50 -3.31 1.82 18.88
CA LEU A 50 -3.12 0.84 17.81
C LEU A 50 -1.65 0.49 17.61
N CYS A 51 -0.75 1.46 17.79
CA CYS A 51 0.70 1.26 17.69
C CYS A 51 1.29 0.44 18.83
N GLY A 52 0.60 0.24 19.96
CA GLY A 52 1.03 -0.68 21.01
C GLY A 52 2.07 -0.11 21.99
N VAL A 53 1.75 1.02 22.62
CA VAL A 53 2.50 1.51 23.79
C VAL A 53 2.12 0.75 25.07
N LYS A 54 2.84 0.92 26.17
CA LYS A 54 2.49 0.26 27.46
C LYS A 54 1.09 0.64 27.94
N SER A 55 0.82 1.94 27.98
CA SER A 55 -0.44 2.48 28.47
C SER A 55 -0.70 3.87 27.92
N VAL A 56 -1.98 4.19 27.71
CA VAL A 56 -2.45 5.54 27.36
C VAL A 56 -3.38 6.04 28.45
N THR A 57 -3.10 7.20 29.01
CA THR A 57 -4.06 7.93 29.84
C THR A 57 -4.64 9.07 29.02
N VAL A 58 -5.95 9.11 28.89
CA VAL A 58 -6.66 10.23 28.29
C VAL A 58 -7.14 11.18 29.38
N GLN A 59 -6.89 12.47 29.24
CA GLN A 59 -7.27 13.48 30.22
C GLN A 59 -8.15 14.55 29.58
N ASP A 60 -9.27 14.88 30.22
CA ASP A 60 -10.12 16.00 29.81
C ASP A 60 -11.03 16.42 30.96
N GLU A 61 -11.15 17.72 31.23
CA GLU A 61 -12.08 18.28 32.22
C GLU A 61 -13.43 18.63 31.61
N GLY A 62 -13.49 18.83 30.29
CA GLY A 62 -14.66 19.33 29.60
C GLY A 62 -15.75 18.28 29.35
N LEU A 63 -16.97 18.80 29.18
CA LEU A 63 -18.14 18.03 28.82
C LEU A 63 -18.28 17.96 27.30
N THR A 64 -18.93 16.91 26.82
CA THR A 64 -19.28 16.73 25.41
C THR A 64 -20.30 17.78 24.99
N GLU A 65 -19.94 18.54 23.96
CA GLU A 65 -20.80 19.51 23.27
C GLU A 65 -21.16 18.99 21.88
N TRP A 66 -22.19 19.59 21.25
CA TRP A 66 -22.60 19.23 19.89
C TRP A 66 -21.49 19.37 18.86
N ALA A 67 -20.67 20.42 18.96
CA ALA A 67 -19.55 20.66 18.07
C ALA A 67 -18.47 19.55 18.17
N ASP A 68 -18.32 18.89 19.32
CA ASP A 68 -17.34 17.81 19.47
C ASP A 68 -17.67 16.61 18.56
N LEU A 69 -18.96 16.37 18.25
CA LEU A 69 -19.39 15.26 17.39
C LEU A 69 -19.03 15.47 15.91
N SER A 70 -18.58 16.68 15.52
CA SER A 70 -18.14 16.98 14.16
C SER A 70 -16.85 16.25 13.78
N SER A 71 -16.10 15.76 14.77
CA SER A 71 -14.84 15.09 14.54
C SER A 71 -14.51 13.96 15.53
N GLN A 72 -15.19 13.89 16.69
CA GLN A 72 -14.94 12.87 17.71
C GLN A 72 -15.80 11.62 17.47
N PHE A 73 -15.20 10.61 16.81
CA PHE A 73 -15.88 9.39 16.33
C PHE A 73 -16.27 8.34 17.39
N PHE A 74 -15.96 8.56 18.66
CA PHE A 74 -16.42 7.73 19.78
C PHE A 74 -17.51 8.39 20.63
N LEU A 75 -17.74 9.70 20.46
CA LEU A 75 -18.87 10.37 21.09
C LEU A 75 -20.16 10.07 20.32
N LYS A 76 -21.26 10.01 21.07
CA LYS A 76 -22.61 9.79 20.59
C LYS A 76 -23.46 10.97 21.04
N GLU A 77 -24.60 11.18 20.40
CA GLU A 77 -25.54 12.24 20.80
C GLU A 77 -25.99 12.08 22.25
N SER A 78 -26.11 10.84 22.73
CA SER A 78 -26.42 10.53 24.14
C SER A 78 -25.34 10.93 25.14
N HIS A 79 -24.12 11.24 24.70
CA HIS A 79 -23.01 11.66 25.55
C HIS A 79 -22.97 13.18 25.80
N VAL A 80 -23.79 13.98 25.10
CA VAL A 80 -23.83 15.44 25.30
C VAL A 80 -24.08 15.76 26.78
N GLY A 81 -23.21 16.61 27.36
CA GLY A 81 -23.21 16.96 28.78
C GLY A 81 -22.43 15.99 29.70
N GLN A 82 -21.84 14.92 29.18
CA GLN A 82 -20.99 13.98 29.93
C GLN A 82 -19.50 14.24 29.65
N ASN A 83 -18.60 13.77 30.51
CA ASN A 83 -17.17 14.02 30.34
C ASN A 83 -16.57 13.24 29.15
N ARG A 84 -15.87 13.93 28.26
CA ARG A 84 -15.34 13.36 27.00
C ARG A 84 -14.37 12.19 27.21
N ALA A 85 -13.47 12.29 28.19
CA ALA A 85 -12.49 11.24 28.47
C ALA A 85 -13.18 9.95 28.96
N THR A 86 -14.15 10.07 29.87
CA THR A 86 -14.90 8.90 30.37
C THR A 86 -15.76 8.25 29.29
N CYS A 87 -16.45 9.05 28.45
CA CYS A 87 -17.27 8.54 27.36
C CYS A 87 -16.46 7.79 26.29
N SER A 88 -15.19 8.15 26.11
CA SER A 88 -14.31 7.54 25.10
C SER A 88 -13.56 6.31 25.58
N LEU A 89 -13.51 6.08 26.90
CA LEU A 89 -12.62 5.10 27.54
C LEU A 89 -12.81 3.67 27.01
N GLN A 90 -14.06 3.19 26.96
CA GLN A 90 -14.33 1.82 26.53
C GLN A 90 -13.93 1.63 25.06
N SER A 91 -14.36 2.53 24.17
CA SER A 91 -14.08 2.44 22.74
C SER A 91 -12.57 2.47 22.44
N LEU A 92 -11.80 3.27 23.19
CA LEU A 92 -10.34 3.33 23.10
C LEU A 92 -9.69 2.04 23.62
N SER A 93 -10.18 1.50 24.74
CA SER A 93 -9.67 0.25 25.33
C SER A 93 -9.86 -0.93 24.39
N ASP A 94 -10.97 -0.96 23.66
CA ASP A 94 -11.32 -2.05 22.74
C ASP A 94 -10.44 -2.08 21.46
N LEU A 95 -9.66 -1.03 21.19
CA LEU A 95 -8.80 -0.95 20.00
C LEU A 95 -7.61 -1.91 20.08
N ASN A 96 -7.01 -2.05 21.26
CA ASN A 96 -5.83 -2.89 21.44
C ASN A 96 -5.75 -3.50 22.84
N PRO A 97 -5.95 -4.82 22.99
CA PRO A 97 -5.95 -5.48 24.29
C PRO A 97 -4.58 -5.47 24.98
N HIS A 98 -3.50 -5.17 24.25
CA HIS A 98 -2.14 -5.09 24.81
C HIS A 98 -1.82 -3.72 25.44
N VAL A 99 -2.69 -2.72 25.27
CA VAL A 99 -2.48 -1.36 25.78
C VAL A 99 -3.46 -1.07 26.91
N SER A 100 -2.94 -0.74 28.10
CA SER A 100 -3.80 -0.29 29.20
C SER A 100 -4.29 1.13 28.95
N VAL A 101 -5.60 1.33 28.84
CA VAL A 101 -6.19 2.66 28.67
C VAL A 101 -6.90 3.10 29.96
N SER A 102 -6.69 4.35 30.38
CA SER A 102 -7.39 4.94 31.54
C SER A 102 -7.80 6.38 31.28
N ALA A 103 -8.80 6.87 32.03
CA ALA A 103 -9.29 8.24 31.92
C ALA A 103 -8.97 9.04 33.20
N HIS A 104 -8.59 10.30 33.03
CA HIS A 104 -8.42 11.28 34.10
C HIS A 104 -9.32 12.49 33.85
N THR A 105 -10.18 12.84 34.80
CA THR A 105 -11.15 13.94 34.65
C THR A 105 -10.77 15.19 35.44
N GLY A 106 -9.65 15.15 36.17
CA GLY A 106 -9.13 16.29 36.92
C GLY A 106 -8.18 17.15 36.09
N PRO A 107 -7.71 18.28 36.65
CA PRO A 107 -6.79 19.18 35.97
C PRO A 107 -5.41 18.57 35.80
N LEU A 108 -4.67 19.08 34.80
CA LEU A 108 -3.26 18.77 34.65
C LEU A 108 -2.46 19.29 35.85
N THR A 109 -1.61 18.43 36.40
CA THR A 109 -0.74 18.77 37.54
C THR A 109 0.68 18.25 37.30
N PRO A 110 1.71 18.90 37.85
CA PRO A 110 3.08 18.40 37.73
C PRO A 110 3.26 16.95 38.20
N ASP A 111 2.53 16.53 39.24
CA ASP A 111 2.59 15.16 39.77
C ASP A 111 1.89 14.13 38.87
N LEU A 112 0.93 14.57 38.04
CA LEU A 112 0.33 13.72 37.02
C LEU A 112 1.32 13.51 35.87
N LEU A 113 1.89 14.58 35.32
CA LEU A 113 2.76 14.53 34.15
C LEU A 113 4.02 13.68 34.39
N GLN A 114 4.61 13.75 35.59
CA GLN A 114 5.80 12.96 35.98
C GLN A 114 5.60 11.43 35.93
N ARG A 115 4.37 10.94 35.77
CA ARG A 115 4.07 9.50 35.64
C ARG A 115 4.30 8.98 34.22
N PHE A 116 4.47 9.87 33.25
CA PHE A 116 4.51 9.55 31.84
C PHE A 116 5.88 9.85 31.23
N GLN A 117 6.19 9.14 30.16
CA GLN A 117 7.42 9.35 29.38
C GLN A 117 7.15 10.30 28.21
N VAL A 118 5.92 10.30 27.69
CA VAL A 118 5.46 11.19 26.63
C VAL A 118 4.16 11.86 27.06
N VAL A 119 4.09 13.17 26.88
CA VAL A 119 2.91 14.00 27.15
C VAL A 119 2.50 14.70 25.85
N VAL A 120 1.25 14.50 25.45
CA VAL A 120 0.63 15.20 24.33
C VAL A 120 -0.39 16.18 24.89
N LEU A 121 -0.26 17.45 24.52
CA LEU A 121 -1.21 18.50 24.86
C LEU A 121 -1.99 18.90 23.61
N THR A 122 -3.32 18.94 23.74
CA THR A 122 -4.24 19.44 22.71
C THR A 122 -5.29 20.34 23.35
N ASP A 123 -5.74 21.37 22.64
CA ASP A 123 -6.76 22.31 23.11
C ASP A 123 -6.43 22.97 24.46
N SER A 124 -5.14 23.17 24.75
CA SER A 124 -4.65 23.78 25.99
C SER A 124 -4.23 25.25 25.80
N SER A 125 -4.08 25.97 26.91
CA SER A 125 -3.66 27.36 26.90
C SER A 125 -2.15 27.49 26.63
N LEU A 126 -1.71 28.62 26.07
CA LEU A 126 -0.28 28.90 25.91
C LEU A 126 0.47 28.95 27.24
N ASP A 127 -0.21 29.35 28.32
CA ASP A 127 0.37 29.32 29.67
C ASP A 127 0.63 27.89 30.13
N ASP A 128 -0.28 26.96 29.86
CA ASP A 128 -0.08 25.53 30.13
C ASP A 128 1.02 24.96 29.23
N HIS A 129 1.08 25.35 27.95
CA HIS A 129 2.15 24.95 27.05
C HIS A 129 3.53 25.33 27.61
N LYS A 130 3.69 26.58 28.09
CA LYS A 130 4.95 27.05 28.68
C LYS A 130 5.26 26.34 29.99
N ARG A 131 4.30 26.34 30.93
CA ARG A 131 4.47 25.78 32.27
C ARG A 131 4.78 24.29 32.23
N PHE A 132 3.99 23.51 31.49
CA PHE A 132 4.20 22.07 31.39
C PHE A 132 5.33 21.73 30.42
N GLY A 133 5.61 22.57 29.42
CA GLY A 133 6.77 22.41 28.56
C GLY A 133 8.08 22.51 29.31
N GLU A 134 8.26 23.55 30.13
CA GLU A 134 9.44 23.71 31.00
C GLU A 134 9.60 22.54 31.98
N LEU A 135 8.50 22.07 32.56
CA LEU A 135 8.51 20.90 33.43
C LEU A 135 8.93 19.63 32.67
N CYS A 136 8.34 19.38 31.50
CA CYS A 136 8.64 18.19 30.71
C CYS A 136 10.11 18.19 30.27
N HIS A 137 10.59 19.32 29.73
CA HIS A 137 11.96 19.50 29.29
C HIS A 137 12.97 19.22 30.42
N SER A 138 12.80 19.86 31.58
CA SER A 138 13.69 19.71 32.74
C SER A 138 13.66 18.32 33.39
N ARG A 139 12.62 17.52 33.12
CA ARG A 139 12.46 16.15 33.65
C ARG A 139 12.74 15.07 32.59
N GLY A 140 13.11 15.44 31.37
CA GLY A 140 13.35 14.50 30.27
C GLY A 140 12.08 13.82 29.73
N ILE A 141 10.90 14.37 30.04
CA ILE A 141 9.61 13.91 29.51
C ILE A 141 9.44 14.51 28.12
N LYS A 142 9.09 13.68 27.14
CA LYS A 142 8.93 14.12 25.76
C LYS A 142 7.59 14.84 25.61
N LEU A 143 7.61 16.07 25.11
CA LEU A 143 6.42 16.90 24.93
C LEU A 143 6.04 16.98 23.45
N ILE A 144 4.75 16.84 23.18
CA ILE A 144 4.14 17.15 21.88
C ILE A 144 2.95 18.07 22.13
N VAL A 145 2.84 19.15 21.36
CA VAL A 145 1.67 20.04 21.40
C VAL A 145 1.05 20.07 20.02
N ALA A 146 -0.26 19.86 19.91
CA ALA A 146 -0.96 19.88 18.64
C ALA A 146 -2.32 20.57 18.78
N ASP A 147 -2.63 21.48 17.86
CA ASP A 147 -3.93 22.15 17.82
C ASP A 147 -4.45 22.24 16.39
N THR A 148 -5.77 22.17 16.25
CA THR A 148 -6.52 22.47 15.03
C THR A 148 -7.56 23.55 15.32
N LYS A 149 -7.67 24.50 14.40
CA LYS A 149 -8.63 25.62 14.44
C LYS A 149 -9.14 25.87 13.03
N GLY A 150 -10.34 25.40 12.74
CA GLY A 150 -10.91 25.43 11.39
C GLY A 150 -10.01 24.71 10.40
N LEU A 151 -9.53 25.44 9.37
CA LEU A 151 -8.66 24.92 8.31
C LEU A 151 -7.16 25.11 8.58
N CYS A 152 -6.78 25.47 9.80
CA CYS A 152 -5.39 25.64 10.22
C CYS A 152 -5.03 24.66 11.33
N GLY A 153 -3.78 24.20 11.34
CA GLY A 153 -3.24 23.35 12.40
C GLY A 153 -1.78 23.66 12.72
N GLN A 154 -1.40 23.36 13.95
CA GLN A 154 -0.02 23.46 14.43
C GLN A 154 0.40 22.16 15.13
N LEU A 155 1.71 21.88 15.08
CA LEU A 155 2.36 20.78 15.78
C LEU A 155 3.73 21.25 16.28
N PHE A 156 4.04 20.94 17.53
CA PHE A 156 5.31 21.21 18.18
C PHE A 156 5.85 19.96 18.87
N CYS A 157 7.17 19.79 18.84
CA CYS A 157 7.86 18.71 19.55
C CYS A 157 9.05 19.24 20.36
N ASP A 158 9.17 18.75 21.59
CA ASP A 158 10.33 18.97 22.46
C ASP A 158 10.69 17.65 23.15
N PHE A 159 11.77 17.04 22.68
CA PHE A 159 12.24 15.75 23.19
C PHE A 159 13.43 15.89 24.15
N GLY A 160 13.69 17.11 24.66
CA GLY A 160 14.75 17.41 25.62
C GLY A 160 16.10 17.72 24.98
N GLU A 161 17.08 18.03 25.84
CA GLU A 161 18.41 18.47 25.43
C GLU A 161 19.23 17.39 24.71
N GLU A 162 19.00 16.11 25.02
CA GLU A 162 19.69 14.98 24.42
C GLU A 162 18.68 13.89 24.01
N TYR A 163 18.53 13.70 22.70
CA TYR A 163 17.67 12.69 22.13
C TYR A 163 18.39 11.88 21.05
N GLU A 164 18.56 10.58 21.31
CA GLU A 164 19.21 9.65 20.37
C GLU A 164 18.19 9.09 19.36
N VAL A 165 18.49 9.28 18.07
CA VAL A 165 17.81 8.65 16.94
C VAL A 165 18.67 7.49 16.44
N SER A 166 18.23 6.26 16.66
CA SER A 166 18.97 5.05 16.25
C SER A 166 18.84 4.74 14.75
N ASP A 167 17.74 5.16 14.13
CA ASP A 167 17.44 4.95 12.71
C ASP A 167 16.72 6.19 12.18
N ARG A 168 17.32 6.89 11.22
CA ARG A 168 16.88 8.24 10.80
C ARG A 168 15.74 8.22 9.81
N ASP A 169 15.67 7.19 8.96
CA ASP A 169 14.83 7.18 7.77
C ASP A 169 13.92 5.95 7.68
N GLY A 170 14.19 4.89 8.45
CA GLY A 170 13.41 3.66 8.39
C GLY A 170 13.74 2.78 7.19
N GLU A 171 14.68 3.20 6.34
CA GLU A 171 15.09 2.41 5.20
C GLU A 171 15.94 1.24 5.67
N ALA A 172 15.76 0.09 5.02
CA ALA A 172 16.62 -1.05 5.29
C ALA A 172 18.08 -0.64 5.01
N PRO A 173 19.05 -1.02 5.87
CA PRO A 173 20.45 -0.75 5.60
C PRO A 173 20.83 -1.26 4.21
N ALA A 174 21.47 -0.41 3.41
CA ALA A 174 21.91 -0.79 2.07
C ALA A 174 22.83 -2.02 2.15
N THR A 175 22.73 -2.92 1.18
CA THR A 175 23.57 -4.11 1.12
C THR A 175 24.00 -4.37 -0.32
N ALA A 176 25.24 -4.80 -0.50
CA ALA A 176 25.78 -5.15 -1.80
C ALA A 176 26.65 -6.40 -1.71
N ALA A 177 26.63 -7.22 -2.75
CA ALA A 177 27.54 -8.35 -2.87
C ALA A 177 28.92 -7.87 -3.35
N VAL A 178 29.97 -8.36 -2.71
CA VAL A 178 31.36 -8.06 -3.05
C VAL A 178 31.77 -8.93 -4.23
N HIS A 179 32.25 -8.27 -5.29
CA HIS A 179 32.84 -8.92 -6.47
C HIS A 179 34.35 -9.08 -6.31
N GLY A 180 35.03 -8.05 -5.81
CA GLY A 180 36.48 -8.05 -5.62
C GLY A 180 36.95 -6.98 -4.65
N VAL A 181 38.12 -7.20 -4.04
CA VAL A 181 38.79 -6.21 -3.18
C VAL A 181 40.27 -6.14 -3.56
N THR A 182 40.77 -4.94 -3.83
CA THR A 182 42.20 -4.72 -4.13
C THR A 182 43.03 -4.78 -2.85
N GLN A 183 44.28 -5.24 -2.93
CA GLN A 183 45.28 -5.11 -1.86
C GLN A 183 46.07 -3.81 -2.05
N ASP A 184 45.47 -2.68 -1.65
CA ASP A 184 46.02 -1.34 -1.90
C ASP A 184 45.73 -0.38 -0.73
N ASN A 185 46.26 0.84 -0.80
CA ASN A 185 45.99 1.94 0.13
C ASN A 185 45.57 3.22 -0.64
N PRO A 186 44.26 3.56 -0.66
CA PRO A 186 43.15 2.84 -0.03
C PRO A 186 42.74 1.59 -0.82
N GLY A 187 42.28 0.54 -0.12
CA GLY A 187 41.69 -0.63 -0.75
C GLY A 187 40.40 -0.25 -1.49
N VAL A 188 40.16 -0.85 -2.66
CA VAL A 188 38.98 -0.61 -3.49
C VAL A 188 38.12 -1.86 -3.51
N VAL A 189 36.86 -1.70 -3.13
CA VAL A 189 35.83 -2.74 -3.19
C VAL A 189 35.03 -2.54 -4.47
N LEU A 190 34.94 -3.62 -5.24
CA LEU A 190 34.09 -3.73 -6.43
C LEU A 190 32.85 -4.53 -6.04
N CYS A 191 31.67 -3.99 -6.31
CA CYS A 191 30.39 -4.67 -6.12
C CYS A 191 29.97 -5.36 -7.42
N LEU A 192 28.98 -6.27 -7.36
CA LEU A 192 28.38 -6.83 -8.57
C LEU A 192 27.70 -5.73 -9.42
N ASP A 193 27.80 -5.86 -10.74
CA ASP A 193 27.30 -4.87 -11.70
C ASP A 193 25.76 -4.86 -11.86
N ASP A 194 25.05 -5.85 -11.30
CA ASP A 194 23.61 -6.01 -11.49
C ASP A 194 22.77 -4.96 -10.74
N GLN A 195 23.30 -4.37 -9.67
CA GLN A 195 22.68 -3.27 -8.93
C GLN A 195 23.72 -2.28 -8.42
N THR A 196 23.32 -1.01 -8.27
CA THR A 196 24.16 -0.04 -7.58
C THR A 196 24.24 -0.39 -6.10
N HIS A 197 25.37 -0.11 -5.46
CA HIS A 197 25.55 -0.49 -4.06
C HIS A 197 24.69 0.32 -3.07
N GLY A 198 24.09 1.43 -3.50
CA GLY A 198 23.18 2.23 -2.70
C GLY A 198 23.80 3.05 -1.55
N PHE A 199 25.08 2.82 -1.22
CA PHE A 199 25.77 3.59 -0.18
C PHE A 199 26.00 5.07 -0.54
N ALA A 200 25.96 5.93 0.48
CA ALA A 200 26.40 7.32 0.41
C ALA A 200 27.88 7.48 0.76
N ASP A 201 28.50 8.57 0.29
CA ASP A 201 29.87 8.92 0.68
C ASP A 201 29.97 9.17 2.19
N GLY A 202 30.99 8.62 2.86
CA GLY A 202 31.15 8.67 4.31
C GLY A 202 30.26 7.68 5.09
N ALA A 203 29.48 6.82 4.41
CA ALA A 203 28.74 5.76 5.08
C ALA A 203 29.70 4.78 5.79
N ARG A 204 29.23 4.15 6.87
CA ARG A 204 29.96 3.08 7.54
C ARG A 204 29.37 1.74 7.15
N VAL A 205 30.22 0.78 6.84
CA VAL A 205 29.81 -0.56 6.38
C VAL A 205 30.54 -1.66 7.13
N VAL A 206 29.92 -2.82 7.22
CA VAL A 206 30.53 -4.06 7.72
C VAL A 206 30.59 -5.10 6.62
N PHE A 207 31.63 -5.94 6.66
CA PHE A 207 31.79 -7.05 5.73
C PHE A 207 31.47 -8.37 6.41
N SER A 208 30.88 -9.29 5.65
CA SER A 208 30.64 -10.67 6.09
C SER A 208 30.83 -11.63 4.92
N GLY A 209 31.31 -12.85 5.20
CA GLY A 209 31.45 -13.89 4.19
C GLY A 209 32.53 -13.64 3.11
N VAL A 210 33.45 -12.69 3.32
CA VAL A 210 34.57 -12.44 2.39
C VAL A 210 35.59 -13.56 2.50
N GLY A 211 35.79 -14.31 1.40
CA GLY A 211 36.77 -15.39 1.29
C GLY A 211 38.14 -14.90 0.80
N GLY A 212 39.21 -15.52 1.29
CA GLY A 212 40.60 -15.07 1.06
C GLY A 212 41.00 -13.91 1.95
N MET A 213 40.38 -12.74 1.79
CA MET A 213 40.64 -11.52 2.57
C MET A 213 39.81 -11.48 3.88
N THR A 214 39.98 -12.50 4.72
CA THR A 214 39.11 -12.75 5.90
C THR A 214 39.19 -11.69 7.00
N GLN A 215 40.25 -10.88 7.03
CA GLN A 215 40.44 -9.78 7.97
C GLN A 215 39.29 -8.76 7.89
N LEU A 216 38.71 -8.57 6.69
CA LEU A 216 37.56 -7.68 6.48
C LEU A 216 36.35 -8.10 7.32
N ASN A 217 36.13 -9.40 7.51
CA ASN A 217 34.99 -9.90 8.29
C ASN A 217 35.09 -9.56 9.79
N ALA A 218 36.29 -9.20 10.28
CA ALA A 218 36.55 -8.93 11.70
C ALA A 218 36.81 -7.44 12.01
N LEU A 219 36.87 -6.57 10.99
CA LEU A 219 37.24 -5.16 11.13
C LEU A 219 36.19 -4.29 11.85
N GLY A 220 34.95 -4.76 11.95
CA GLY A 220 33.82 -3.93 12.40
C GLY A 220 33.46 -2.85 11.38
N PRO A 221 32.71 -1.81 11.77
CA PRO A 221 32.24 -0.77 10.84
C PRO A 221 33.37 0.10 10.29
N VAL A 222 33.55 0.10 8.96
CA VAL A 222 34.56 0.88 8.24
C VAL A 222 33.89 2.01 7.46
N GLU A 223 34.44 3.22 7.53
CA GLU A 223 33.98 4.36 6.71
C GLU A 223 34.41 4.18 5.25
N ILE A 224 33.51 4.49 4.31
CA ILE A 224 33.75 4.33 2.88
C ILE A 224 33.81 5.66 2.15
N ARG A 225 34.51 5.66 1.02
CA ARG A 225 34.46 6.75 0.03
C ARG A 225 33.95 6.23 -1.31
N VAL A 226 32.80 6.73 -1.76
CA VAL A 226 32.16 6.26 -3.00
C VAL A 226 32.99 6.71 -4.20
N ARG A 227 33.31 5.77 -5.10
CA ARG A 227 34.05 6.05 -6.34
C ARG A 227 33.16 6.00 -7.58
N GLY A 228 32.06 5.28 -7.52
CA GLY A 228 31.05 5.17 -8.57
C GLY A 228 29.91 4.26 -8.12
N PRO A 229 28.93 3.97 -8.97
CA PRO A 229 27.73 3.20 -8.58
C PRO A 229 28.01 1.77 -8.12
N HIS A 230 29.14 1.18 -8.52
CA HIS A 230 29.53 -0.21 -8.24
C HIS A 230 30.88 -0.32 -7.54
N SER A 231 31.46 0.79 -7.05
CA SER A 231 32.74 0.73 -6.34
C SER A 231 32.92 1.84 -5.33
N PHE A 232 33.61 1.50 -4.24
CA PHE A 232 33.99 2.42 -3.19
C PHE A 232 35.35 2.02 -2.61
N SER A 233 36.04 2.98 -2.02
CA SER A 233 37.29 2.73 -1.29
C SER A 233 37.05 2.61 0.21
N ILE A 234 37.87 1.79 0.84
CA ILE A 234 37.97 1.58 2.29
C ILE A 234 39.39 1.94 2.77
N GLY A 235 39.73 1.65 4.02
CA GLY A 235 41.09 1.85 4.55
C GLY A 235 42.18 1.03 3.85
N ASP A 236 43.38 1.01 4.45
CA ASP A 236 44.51 0.26 3.93
C ASP A 236 44.27 -1.26 4.00
N THR A 237 44.39 -1.92 2.85
CA THR A 237 44.23 -3.37 2.69
C THR A 237 45.52 -4.06 2.23
N SER A 238 46.61 -3.32 2.07
CA SER A 238 47.89 -3.82 1.55
C SER A 238 48.49 -4.95 2.40
N ALA A 239 48.21 -4.95 3.71
CA ALA A 239 48.66 -5.98 4.65
C ALA A 239 47.70 -7.18 4.77
N PHE A 240 46.55 -7.17 4.08
CA PHE A 240 45.57 -8.27 4.17
C PHE A 240 45.92 -9.40 3.20
N SER A 241 45.31 -10.56 3.39
CA SER A 241 45.41 -11.64 2.41
C SER A 241 44.65 -11.30 1.13
N ALA A 242 45.04 -11.93 0.02
CA ALA A 242 44.40 -11.69 -1.27
C ALA A 242 42.92 -12.10 -1.21
N TYR A 243 42.06 -11.30 -1.83
CA TYR A 243 40.67 -11.65 -2.01
C TYR A 243 40.54 -12.88 -2.94
N GLU A 244 39.68 -13.83 -2.58
CA GLU A 244 39.41 -15.00 -3.41
C GLU A 244 38.00 -14.99 -3.99
N ARG A 245 36.97 -14.84 -3.13
CA ARG A 245 35.56 -14.95 -3.53
C ARG A 245 34.59 -14.43 -2.47
N GLY A 246 33.40 -14.08 -2.93
CA GLY A 246 32.22 -13.85 -2.11
C GLY A 246 32.34 -12.63 -1.18
N GLY A 247 31.34 -12.50 -0.33
CA GLY A 247 31.26 -11.41 0.63
C GLY A 247 30.03 -10.54 0.40
N VAL A 248 29.52 -10.02 1.51
CA VAL A 248 28.43 -9.05 1.53
C VAL A 248 28.91 -7.87 2.35
N VAL A 249 28.69 -6.68 1.82
CA VAL A 249 28.89 -5.42 2.54
C VAL A 249 27.53 -4.85 2.91
N THR A 250 27.37 -4.47 4.17
CA THR A 250 26.10 -3.96 4.71
C THR A 250 26.33 -2.64 5.44
N GLU A 251 25.49 -1.65 5.17
CA GLU A 251 25.51 -0.35 5.85
C GLU A 251 25.23 -0.51 7.35
N VAL A 252 25.91 0.29 8.17
CA VAL A 252 25.64 0.44 9.59
C VAL A 252 25.10 1.84 9.84
N LYS A 253 23.78 1.93 10.08
CA LYS A 253 23.11 3.18 10.45
C LYS A 253 23.76 3.75 11.71
N GLN A 254 24.21 5.00 11.62
CA GLN A 254 24.83 5.70 12.74
C GLN A 254 23.75 6.41 13.56
N PRO A 255 23.80 6.34 14.90
CA PRO A 255 22.88 7.09 15.74
C PRO A 255 23.12 8.59 15.55
N LEU A 256 22.04 9.37 15.62
CA LEU A 256 22.05 10.83 15.53
C LEU A 256 21.55 11.40 16.86
N MET A 257 22.39 12.21 17.51
CA MET A 257 21.97 12.98 18.67
C MET A 257 21.32 14.29 18.22
N LEU A 258 20.12 14.56 18.72
CA LEU A 258 19.35 15.77 18.50
C LEU A 258 19.11 16.50 19.82
N ASN A 259 19.09 17.84 19.74
CA ASN A 259 18.85 18.72 20.87
C ASN A 259 17.63 19.59 20.56
N PHE A 260 16.68 19.64 21.49
CA PHE A 260 15.45 20.42 21.36
C PHE A 260 15.53 21.64 22.27
N LYS A 261 14.97 22.78 21.84
CA LYS A 261 14.83 23.94 22.72
C LYS A 261 13.54 23.81 23.55
N PRO A 262 13.54 24.29 24.81
CA PRO A 262 12.31 24.44 25.58
C PRO A 262 11.30 25.31 24.83
N LEU A 263 10.01 25.04 25.02
CA LEU A 263 8.92 25.72 24.30
C LEU A 263 9.00 27.26 24.38
N SER A 264 9.32 27.81 25.56
CA SER A 264 9.43 29.26 25.77
C SER A 264 10.51 29.92 24.90
N GLU A 265 11.61 29.22 24.63
CA GLU A 265 12.68 29.68 23.72
C GLU A 265 12.31 29.40 22.25
N ALA A 266 11.77 28.21 21.98
CA ALA A 266 11.40 27.80 20.63
C ALA A 266 10.29 28.66 20.01
N LEU A 267 9.43 29.28 20.82
CA LEU A 267 8.40 30.23 20.36
C LEU A 267 8.95 31.54 19.78
N LEU A 268 10.20 31.88 20.10
CA LEU A 268 10.85 33.11 19.65
C LEU A 268 11.78 32.87 18.45
N ASP A 269 12.02 31.60 18.11
CA ASP A 269 12.96 31.20 17.09
C ASP A 269 12.25 30.69 15.82
N ASN A 270 12.08 31.61 14.87
CA ASN A 270 11.43 31.33 13.59
C ASN A 270 12.23 30.36 12.70
N GLU A 271 13.52 30.09 12.98
CA GLU A 271 14.32 29.11 12.23
C GLU A 271 13.88 27.67 12.51
N LEU A 272 13.15 27.43 13.60
CA LEU A 272 12.63 26.13 14.00
C LEU A 272 11.34 25.72 13.27
N ILE A 273 10.78 26.61 12.45
CA ILE A 273 9.57 26.34 11.65
C ILE A 273 9.95 25.47 10.46
N LYS A 274 9.51 24.20 10.46
CA LYS A 274 9.67 23.29 9.32
C LYS A 274 8.69 23.65 8.21
N MET A 275 9.25 23.88 7.04
CA MET A 275 8.52 24.28 5.84
C MET A 275 8.22 23.05 4.98
N ASN A 276 6.93 22.82 4.72
CA ASN A 276 6.45 21.62 4.04
C ASN A 276 5.62 21.92 2.78
N ASP A 277 5.46 23.19 2.45
CA ASP A 277 4.90 23.63 1.17
C ASP A 277 5.72 24.84 0.76
N PHE A 278 6.59 24.64 -0.23
CA PHE A 278 7.49 25.70 -0.70
C PHE A 278 6.72 26.92 -1.23
N GLY A 279 5.43 26.77 -1.59
CA GLY A 279 4.55 27.87 -1.98
C GLY A 279 3.93 28.64 -0.81
N LYS A 280 3.95 28.10 0.43
CA LYS A 280 3.24 28.66 1.60
C LYS A 280 4.15 29.10 2.76
N ILE A 281 5.47 29.19 2.54
CA ILE A 281 6.45 29.51 3.59
C ILE A 281 6.07 30.77 4.40
N ALA A 282 5.81 31.90 3.72
CA ALA A 282 5.45 33.15 4.39
C ALA A 282 4.13 33.06 5.19
N ARG A 283 3.18 32.26 4.70
CA ARG A 283 1.93 31.99 5.41
C ARG A 283 2.18 31.20 6.69
N HIS A 284 3.03 30.17 6.65
CA HIS A 284 3.34 29.38 7.85
C HIS A 284 4.04 30.22 8.93
N GLN A 285 4.94 31.13 8.55
CA GLN A 285 5.53 32.10 9.48
C GLN A 285 4.47 33.04 10.06
N THR A 286 3.52 33.49 9.25
CA THR A 286 2.39 34.30 9.72
C THR A 286 1.50 33.51 10.70
N LEU A 287 1.20 32.24 10.40
CA LEU A 287 0.41 31.37 11.26
C LEU A 287 1.07 31.11 12.61
N HIS A 288 2.41 31.07 12.66
CA HIS A 288 3.15 30.99 13.92
C HIS A 288 2.80 32.13 14.87
N LEU A 289 2.73 33.36 14.36
CA LEU A 289 2.28 34.52 15.14
C LEU A 289 0.77 34.50 15.37
N ALA A 290 -0.02 34.03 14.40
CA ALA A 290 -1.48 34.01 14.48
C ALA A 290 -2.01 33.07 15.57
N PHE A 291 -1.39 31.88 15.76
CA PHE A 291 -1.75 30.98 16.86
C PHE A 291 -1.39 31.57 18.22
N GLN A 292 -0.24 32.25 18.34
CA GLN A 292 0.13 32.98 19.57
C GLN A 292 -0.86 34.11 19.87
N ALA A 293 -1.21 34.91 18.85
CA ALA A 293 -2.22 35.95 18.95
C ALA A 293 -3.58 35.38 19.34
N LEU A 294 -3.96 34.20 18.83
CA LEU A 294 -5.23 33.55 19.15
C LEU A 294 -5.27 33.14 20.63
N HIS A 295 -4.18 32.61 21.17
CA HIS A 295 -4.10 32.35 22.61
C HIS A 295 -4.20 33.65 23.43
N SER A 296 -3.52 34.72 23.03
CA SER A 296 -3.62 36.04 23.68
C SER A 296 -5.05 36.60 23.64
N PHE A 297 -5.73 36.46 22.49
CA PHE A 297 -7.13 36.84 22.33
C PHE A 297 -8.01 36.07 23.31
N VAL A 298 -7.88 34.74 23.38
CA VAL A 298 -8.66 33.89 24.30
C VAL A 298 -8.35 34.25 25.76
N ALA A 299 -7.10 34.53 26.09
CA ALA A 299 -6.71 34.93 27.44
C ALA A 299 -7.37 36.25 27.86
N LYS A 300 -7.51 37.21 26.93
CA LYS A 300 -8.14 38.52 27.15
C LYS A 300 -9.67 38.44 27.15
N GLU A 301 -10.26 37.89 26.10
CA GLU A 301 -11.70 37.90 25.84
C GLU A 301 -12.44 36.74 26.53
N LYS A 302 -11.71 35.75 27.06
CA LYS A 302 -12.24 34.52 27.69
C LYS A 302 -13.13 33.69 26.76
N ARG A 303 -12.93 33.81 25.45
CA ARG A 303 -13.61 33.07 24.39
C ARG A 303 -12.75 33.03 23.13
N LEU A 304 -13.06 32.10 22.23
CA LEU A 304 -12.60 32.17 20.85
C LEU A 304 -13.31 33.32 20.10
N PRO A 305 -12.71 33.85 19.01
CA PRO A 305 -13.37 34.75 18.07
C PRO A 305 -14.78 34.26 17.70
N HIS A 306 -15.73 35.17 17.53
CA HIS A 306 -17.06 34.84 17.03
C HIS A 306 -16.97 34.43 15.56
N LEU A 307 -17.87 33.53 15.15
CA LEU A 307 -17.97 33.06 13.77
C LEU A 307 -18.09 34.27 12.83
N TRP A 308 -17.18 34.36 11.86
CA TRP A 308 -17.23 35.35 10.79
C TRP A 308 -17.34 36.82 11.26
N SER A 309 -16.82 37.13 12.46
CA SER A 309 -16.84 38.49 12.99
C SER A 309 -15.65 39.30 12.50
N GLU A 310 -15.91 40.33 11.69
CA GLU A 310 -14.89 41.28 11.22
C GLU A 310 -14.16 41.97 12.38
N ALA A 311 -14.90 42.36 13.43
CA ALA A 311 -14.32 43.04 14.59
C ALA A 311 -13.34 42.14 15.37
N ASP A 312 -13.68 40.86 15.56
CA ASP A 312 -12.75 39.92 16.21
C ASP A 312 -11.56 39.57 15.29
N ALA A 313 -11.77 39.53 13.97
CA ALA A 313 -10.70 39.32 13.00
C ALA A 313 -9.70 40.49 12.95
N ASP A 314 -10.21 41.73 12.99
CA ASP A 314 -9.38 42.95 13.12
C ASP A 314 -8.58 42.92 14.43
N ALA A 315 -9.24 42.59 15.55
CA ALA A 315 -8.58 42.48 16.84
C ALA A 315 -7.48 41.40 16.87
N LEU A 316 -7.70 40.26 16.21
CA LEU A 316 -6.67 39.22 16.10
C LEU A 316 -5.50 39.68 15.22
N LEU A 317 -5.78 40.37 14.11
CA LEU A 317 -4.76 40.90 13.21
C LEU A 317 -3.90 41.98 13.90
N ASP A 318 -4.49 42.82 14.73
CA ASP A 318 -3.75 43.80 15.53
C ASP A 318 -2.79 43.11 16.51
N LEU A 319 -3.22 42.05 17.20
CA LEU A 319 -2.33 41.24 18.04
C LEU A 319 -1.19 40.59 17.25
N VAL A 320 -1.45 40.13 16.02
CA VAL A 320 -0.39 39.61 15.14
C VAL A 320 0.61 40.69 14.76
N ARG A 321 0.14 41.91 14.44
CA ARG A 321 1.00 43.05 14.13
C ARG A 321 1.86 43.46 15.33
N GLU A 322 1.31 43.39 16.54
CA GLU A 322 2.07 43.60 17.78
C GLU A 322 3.18 42.57 17.96
N LEU A 323 2.89 41.27 17.79
CA LEU A 323 3.90 40.21 17.85
C LEU A 323 4.96 40.35 16.74
N ASN A 324 4.54 40.80 15.55
CA ASN A 324 5.46 41.01 14.43
C ASN A 324 6.45 42.17 14.64
N ALA A 325 6.18 43.09 15.58
CA ALA A 325 7.15 44.13 15.94
C ALA A 325 8.45 43.52 16.50
N ALA A 326 8.35 42.37 17.17
CA ALA A 326 9.50 41.60 17.66
C ALA A 326 10.01 40.58 16.64
N ALA A 327 9.09 39.86 15.95
CA ALA A 327 9.46 38.81 15.01
C ALA A 327 10.04 39.33 13.67
N GLN A 328 9.73 40.57 13.31
CA GLN A 328 10.23 41.28 12.13
C GLN A 328 10.04 40.50 10.82
N LEU A 329 8.91 39.79 10.65
CA LEU A 329 8.58 39.16 9.37
C LEU A 329 8.35 40.23 8.31
N GLU A 330 8.97 40.06 7.14
CA GLU A 330 8.89 41.02 6.03
C GLU A 330 7.47 41.19 5.48
N ARG A 331 6.69 40.10 5.48
CA ARG A 331 5.32 40.07 4.96
C ARG A 331 4.42 39.21 5.84
N LEU A 332 3.27 39.78 6.21
CA LEU A 332 2.18 39.06 6.85
C LEU A 332 1.13 38.66 5.81
N ASP A 333 0.67 37.41 5.88
CA ASP A 333 -0.52 36.94 5.17
C ASP A 333 -1.77 37.30 6.01
N GLU A 334 -2.22 38.57 5.91
CA GLU A 334 -3.35 39.07 6.71
C GLU A 334 -4.64 38.29 6.43
N ASP A 335 -4.86 37.83 5.20
CA ASP A 335 -6.03 37.02 4.84
C ASP A 335 -6.05 35.69 5.58
N ALA A 336 -4.89 35.04 5.76
CA ALA A 336 -4.78 33.83 6.57
C ALA A 336 -5.12 34.10 8.06
N VAL A 337 -4.71 35.25 8.60
CA VAL A 337 -5.03 35.63 9.99
C VAL A 337 -6.53 35.88 10.17
N ARG A 338 -7.15 36.64 9.27
CA ARG A 338 -8.60 36.88 9.30
C ARG A 338 -9.38 35.58 9.17
N THR A 339 -8.96 34.72 8.25
CA THR A 339 -9.57 33.41 8.03
C THR A 339 -9.47 32.51 9.27
N LEU A 340 -8.31 32.50 9.94
CA LEU A 340 -8.15 31.81 11.22
C LEU A 340 -9.15 32.36 12.25
N ALA A 341 -9.32 33.68 12.35
CA ALA A 341 -10.31 34.26 13.26
C ALA A 341 -11.74 33.82 12.93
N PHE A 342 -12.15 33.91 11.66
CA PHE A 342 -13.49 33.56 11.22
C PHE A 342 -13.85 32.09 11.50
N THR A 343 -12.85 31.21 11.37
CA THR A 343 -13.02 29.75 11.47
C THR A 343 -12.48 29.16 12.77
N ALA A 344 -12.07 29.98 13.75
CA ALA A 344 -11.39 29.53 14.97
C ALA A 344 -12.20 28.54 15.82
N ARG A 345 -13.53 28.59 15.72
CA ARG A 345 -14.46 27.66 16.40
C ARG A 345 -14.79 26.41 15.58
N GLY A 346 -14.26 26.33 14.36
CA GLY A 346 -14.44 25.19 13.48
C GLY A 346 -13.65 23.98 13.96
N ASP A 347 -14.25 22.80 13.83
CA ASP A 347 -13.66 21.52 14.17
C ASP A 347 -13.96 20.52 13.04
N LEU A 348 -12.90 20.16 12.30
CA LEU A 348 -13.00 19.41 11.05
C LEU A 348 -12.33 18.05 11.19
N ALA A 349 -13.09 16.97 10.97
CA ALA A 349 -12.56 15.60 10.99
C ALA A 349 -11.34 15.40 10.09
N PRO A 350 -11.30 15.92 8.83
CA PRO A 350 -10.12 15.75 7.97
C PRO A 350 -8.87 16.44 8.52
N MET A 351 -9.00 17.64 9.10
CA MET A 351 -7.88 18.36 9.72
C MET A 351 -7.34 17.59 10.93
N ASN A 352 -8.25 17.08 11.78
CA ASN A 352 -7.88 16.25 12.92
C ASN A 352 -7.22 14.95 12.50
N ALA A 353 -7.64 14.33 11.39
CA ALA A 353 -7.00 13.15 10.82
C ALA A 353 -5.56 13.43 10.33
N VAL A 354 -5.33 14.56 9.66
CA VAL A 354 -3.98 14.97 9.22
C VAL A 354 -3.06 15.24 10.40
N ILE A 355 -3.42 16.20 11.27
CA ILE A 355 -2.57 16.60 12.39
C ILE A 355 -2.47 15.49 13.43
N GLY A 356 -3.55 14.76 13.68
CA GLY A 356 -3.57 13.62 14.59
C GLY A 356 -2.70 12.46 14.12
N GLY A 357 -2.68 12.19 12.81
CA GLY A 357 -1.75 11.24 12.20
C GLY A 357 -0.28 11.66 12.37
N PHE A 358 0.03 12.94 12.17
CA PHE A 358 1.38 13.49 12.34
C PHE A 358 1.81 13.45 13.82
N ALA A 359 1.00 14.00 14.72
CA ALA A 359 1.29 14.04 16.15
C ALA A 359 1.43 12.63 16.76
N ALA A 360 0.56 11.70 16.38
CA ALA A 360 0.69 10.31 16.82
C ALA A 360 1.98 9.68 16.29
N HIS A 361 2.41 9.99 15.05
CA HIS A 361 3.69 9.50 14.56
C HIS A 361 4.87 10.08 15.35
N GLU A 362 4.83 11.36 15.74
CA GLU A 362 5.83 11.95 16.62
C GLU A 362 5.86 11.28 18.01
N VAL A 363 4.71 10.83 18.54
CA VAL A 363 4.69 9.98 19.76
C VAL A 363 5.46 8.68 19.52
N ILE A 364 5.29 8.02 18.37
CA ILE A 364 6.02 6.79 18.03
C ILE A 364 7.53 7.05 18.00
N LYS A 365 7.95 8.18 17.41
CA LYS A 365 9.35 8.59 17.42
C LYS A 365 9.83 8.73 18.85
N ALA A 366 9.19 9.61 19.64
CA ALA A 366 9.52 9.88 21.04
C ALA A 366 9.67 8.62 21.90
N CYS A 367 8.84 7.59 21.64
CA CYS A 367 8.84 6.33 22.38
C CYS A 367 9.98 5.38 21.98
N SER A 368 10.54 5.51 20.77
CA SER A 368 11.35 4.46 20.17
C SER A 368 12.79 4.87 19.83
N GLY A 369 13.05 6.15 19.59
CA GLY A 369 14.31 6.58 18.97
C GLY A 369 14.39 6.25 17.48
N LYS A 370 13.28 5.83 16.86
CA LYS A 370 13.21 5.55 15.44
C LYS A 370 12.59 6.72 14.68
N PHE A 371 13.10 6.95 13.48
CA PHE A 371 12.82 8.08 12.59
C PHE A 371 13.30 9.42 13.12
N THR A 372 13.43 10.40 12.23
CA THR A 372 13.88 11.75 12.59
C THR A 372 12.67 12.59 13.09
N PRO A 373 12.63 13.02 14.36
CA PRO A 373 11.50 13.77 14.91
C PRO A 373 11.45 15.23 14.49
N LEU A 374 10.23 15.77 14.37
CA LEU A 374 9.97 17.16 14.03
C LEU A 374 10.78 18.12 14.92
N GLN A 375 11.62 18.96 14.31
CA GLN A 375 12.46 19.90 15.06
C GLN A 375 12.29 21.36 14.57
N GLN A 376 11.34 22.14 15.10
CA GLN A 376 10.43 21.81 16.20
C GLN A 376 8.97 22.17 15.92
N TRP A 377 8.72 23.16 15.06
CA TRP A 377 7.37 23.63 14.72
C TRP A 377 6.95 23.18 13.32
N LEU A 378 5.68 22.84 13.18
CA LEU A 378 5.03 22.57 11.90
C LEU A 378 3.68 23.28 11.89
N TYR A 379 3.44 24.05 10.84
CA TYR A 379 2.14 24.64 10.53
C TYR A 379 1.58 24.02 9.27
N PHE A 380 0.26 23.87 9.24
CA PHE A 380 -0.46 23.32 8.12
C PHE A 380 -1.76 24.11 7.91
N ASP A 381 -2.08 24.39 6.66
CA ASP A 381 -3.38 24.97 6.29
C ASP A 381 -3.95 24.31 5.04
N ALA A 382 -5.28 24.26 5.02
CA ALA A 382 -6.08 23.85 3.88
C ALA A 382 -7.07 24.95 3.49
N LEU A 383 -6.63 26.22 3.52
CA LEU A 383 -7.50 27.38 3.25
C LEU A 383 -8.13 27.34 1.85
N GLU A 384 -7.53 26.61 0.91
CA GLU A 384 -8.11 26.35 -0.41
C GLU A 384 -9.42 25.53 -0.38
N CYS A 385 -9.82 25.00 0.77
CA CYS A 385 -11.12 24.35 0.93
C CYS A 385 -12.27 25.34 1.11
N LEU A 386 -12.01 26.63 1.37
CA LEU A 386 -13.08 27.58 1.63
C LEU A 386 -13.98 27.82 0.42
N PRO A 387 -15.29 28.05 0.64
CA PRO A 387 -16.20 28.37 -0.43
C PRO A 387 -15.89 29.71 -1.08
N GLY A 388 -16.32 29.86 -2.33
CA GLY A 388 -16.20 31.12 -3.06
C GLY A 388 -16.83 32.29 -2.31
N GLU A 389 -16.31 33.50 -2.53
CA GLU A 389 -16.77 34.76 -1.91
C GLU A 389 -18.30 34.93 -1.90
N GLU A 390 -18.97 34.60 -3.01
CA GLU A 390 -20.42 34.79 -3.14
C GLU A 390 -21.22 33.88 -2.20
N HIS A 391 -20.80 32.62 -2.03
CA HIS A 391 -21.48 31.67 -1.16
C HIS A 391 -21.37 32.09 0.32
N ARG A 392 -20.22 32.63 0.71
CA ARG A 392 -19.97 33.12 2.08
C ARG A 392 -20.85 34.29 2.47
N ARG A 393 -21.25 35.14 1.53
CA ARG A 393 -22.11 36.32 1.78
C ARG A 393 -23.58 35.96 2.03
N THR A 394 -24.03 34.79 1.60
CA THR A 394 -25.42 34.34 1.71
C THR A 394 -25.64 33.32 2.84
N GLU A 395 -24.57 32.87 3.50
CA GLU A 395 -24.62 31.82 4.53
C GLU A 395 -24.92 32.38 5.94
N GLY A 396 -25.73 31.62 6.69
CA GLY A 396 -26.02 31.89 8.09
C GLY A 396 -25.09 31.09 8.99
N PHE A 397 -23.96 31.65 9.40
CA PHE A 397 -23.03 30.99 10.32
C PHE A 397 -23.53 31.07 11.77
N SER A 398 -24.30 30.07 12.19
CA SER A 398 -24.80 29.96 13.57
C SER A 398 -24.81 28.50 14.02
N SER A 399 -24.60 28.27 15.32
CA SER A 399 -24.75 26.93 15.90
C SER A 399 -26.23 26.54 15.91
N THR A 400 -26.51 25.36 15.38
CA THR A 400 -27.88 24.83 15.24
C THR A 400 -28.18 23.71 16.24
N GLY A 401 -27.21 23.37 17.10
CA GLY A 401 -27.34 22.28 18.05
C GLY A 401 -27.28 20.92 17.36
N THR A 402 -26.47 20.80 16.31
CA THR A 402 -26.32 19.56 15.54
C THR A 402 -24.91 19.01 15.67
N ARG A 403 -24.75 17.72 15.37
CA ARG A 403 -23.43 17.06 15.32
C ARG A 403 -22.45 17.68 14.32
N TYR A 404 -22.94 18.49 13.38
CA TYR A 404 -22.12 19.12 12.34
C TYR A 404 -21.73 20.57 12.69
N ASP A 405 -22.07 21.07 13.87
CA ASP A 405 -21.85 22.47 14.27
C ASP A 405 -20.37 22.92 14.16
N GLY A 406 -19.41 22.02 14.39
CA GLY A 406 -17.98 22.29 14.19
C GLY A 406 -17.60 22.44 12.71
N GLN A 407 -18.30 21.75 11.80
CA GLN A 407 -18.07 21.84 10.36
C GLN A 407 -18.82 23.02 9.72
N THR A 408 -20.07 23.25 10.12
CA THR A 408 -20.90 24.37 9.62
C THR A 408 -20.35 25.73 10.08
N ALA A 409 -19.61 25.78 11.19
CA ALA A 409 -18.84 26.95 11.60
C ALA A 409 -17.83 27.43 10.53
N VAL A 410 -17.34 26.52 9.68
CA VAL A 410 -16.38 26.81 8.61
C VAL A 410 -17.08 26.99 7.27
N PHE A 411 -17.94 26.05 6.90
CA PHE A 411 -18.47 25.97 5.54
C PHE A 411 -19.92 26.45 5.38
N GLY A 412 -20.64 26.66 6.48
CA GLY A 412 -22.06 27.02 6.44
C GLY A 412 -22.98 25.81 6.35
N SER A 413 -24.28 26.08 6.42
CA SER A 413 -25.32 25.05 6.49
C SER A 413 -25.73 24.51 5.12
N ALA A 414 -25.73 25.35 4.08
CA ALA A 414 -26.10 24.88 2.74
C ALA A 414 -25.05 23.90 2.21
N PHE A 415 -23.77 24.16 2.46
CA PHE A 415 -22.71 23.21 2.12
C PHE A 415 -22.85 21.86 2.86
N GLN A 416 -23.27 21.89 4.13
CA GLN A 416 -23.52 20.65 4.88
C GLN A 416 -24.67 19.83 4.28
N GLU A 417 -25.72 20.48 3.76
CA GLU A 417 -26.77 19.80 3.02
C GLU A 417 -26.26 19.21 1.71
N ASP A 418 -25.40 19.94 0.99
CA ASP A 418 -24.79 19.45 -0.25
C ASP A 418 -23.94 18.22 -0.01
N LEU A 419 -23.14 18.18 1.07
CA LEU A 419 -22.46 16.97 1.53
C LEU A 419 -23.44 15.82 1.79
N GLY A 420 -24.55 16.10 2.46
CA GLY A 420 -25.60 15.13 2.75
C GLY A 420 -26.23 14.53 1.49
N ARG A 421 -26.32 15.29 0.39
CA ARG A 421 -26.92 14.83 -0.88
C ARG A 421 -26.00 13.96 -1.74
N GLN A 422 -24.71 13.88 -1.43
CA GLN A 422 -23.73 13.20 -2.28
C GLN A 422 -23.93 11.67 -2.36
N LYS A 423 -23.62 11.11 -3.52
CA LYS A 423 -23.54 9.67 -3.79
C LYS A 423 -22.11 9.26 -4.15
N TYR A 424 -21.43 8.58 -3.24
CA TYR A 424 -20.02 8.21 -3.41
C TYR A 424 -19.81 6.70 -3.47
N PHE A 425 -18.89 6.27 -4.32
CA PHE A 425 -18.42 4.90 -4.40
C PHE A 425 -17.03 4.76 -3.77
N LEU A 426 -16.96 4.05 -2.65
CA LEU A 426 -15.73 3.70 -1.96
C LEU A 426 -15.28 2.30 -2.38
N VAL A 427 -14.09 2.20 -2.98
CA VAL A 427 -13.53 0.92 -3.43
C VAL A 427 -12.39 0.53 -2.51
N GLY A 428 -12.61 -0.51 -1.72
CA GLY A 428 -11.73 -0.97 -0.64
C GLY A 428 -12.22 -0.52 0.74
N ALA A 429 -12.30 -1.48 1.66
CA ALA A 429 -12.63 -1.32 3.08
C ALA A 429 -11.44 -1.71 3.99
N GLY A 430 -10.22 -1.64 3.44
CA GLY A 430 -8.96 -1.83 4.16
C GLY A 430 -8.59 -0.63 5.05
N ALA A 431 -7.28 -0.37 5.20
CA ALA A 431 -6.78 0.66 6.12
C ALA A 431 -7.31 2.07 5.75
N ILE A 432 -7.07 2.50 4.51
CA ILE A 432 -7.57 3.79 4.01
C ILE A 432 -9.10 3.81 3.99
N GLY A 433 -9.75 2.70 3.60
CA GLY A 433 -11.21 2.61 3.54
C GLY A 433 -11.89 2.81 4.89
N CYS A 434 -11.33 2.24 5.96
CA CYS A 434 -11.81 2.46 7.33
C CYS A 434 -11.68 3.94 7.75
N GLU A 435 -10.54 4.57 7.46
CA GLU A 435 -10.31 5.99 7.77
C GLU A 435 -11.22 6.91 6.95
N LEU A 436 -11.44 6.61 5.66
CA LEU A 436 -12.37 7.36 4.81
C LEU A 436 -13.81 7.20 5.30
N LEU A 437 -14.27 6.01 5.65
CA LEU A 437 -15.63 5.81 6.19
C LEU A 437 -15.85 6.56 7.51
N LYS A 438 -14.85 6.59 8.40
CA LYS A 438 -14.91 7.43 9.60
C LYS A 438 -15.01 8.91 9.25
N ASN A 439 -14.18 9.41 8.33
CA ASN A 439 -14.27 10.81 7.91
C ASN A 439 -15.61 11.11 7.23
N PHE A 440 -16.11 10.25 6.34
CA PHE A 440 -17.42 10.42 5.68
C PHE A 440 -18.56 10.47 6.70
N ALA A 441 -18.51 9.64 7.75
CA ALA A 441 -19.48 9.65 8.83
C ALA A 441 -19.47 10.95 9.62
N LEU A 442 -18.29 11.47 9.94
CA LEU A 442 -18.14 12.72 10.68
C LEU A 442 -18.51 13.94 9.83
N MET A 443 -18.13 13.93 8.55
CA MET A 443 -18.47 14.99 7.59
C MET A 443 -19.95 15.00 7.21
N GLY A 444 -20.68 13.89 7.39
CA GLY A 444 -22.06 13.74 6.94
C GLY A 444 -22.21 13.50 5.44
N LEU A 445 -21.17 12.97 4.77
CA LEU A 445 -21.20 12.68 3.34
C LEU A 445 -22.24 11.58 3.06
N GLY A 446 -23.23 11.90 2.22
CA GLY A 446 -24.30 10.98 1.86
C GLY A 446 -25.28 10.66 3.01
N ALA A 447 -25.30 11.47 4.06
CA ALA A 447 -26.19 11.30 5.23
C ALA A 447 -27.56 11.99 5.07
N GLY A 448 -27.80 12.68 3.96
CA GLY A 448 -29.08 13.29 3.62
C GLY A 448 -30.03 12.32 2.90
N GLU A 449 -31.28 12.74 2.70
CA GLU A 449 -32.36 11.89 2.16
C GLU A 449 -32.05 11.25 0.79
N GLN A 450 -31.33 11.97 -0.06
CA GLN A 450 -30.92 11.50 -1.40
C GLN A 450 -29.48 10.98 -1.47
N GLY A 451 -28.74 11.06 -0.35
CA GLY A 451 -27.36 10.65 -0.25
C GLY A 451 -27.20 9.14 -0.11
N GLN A 452 -26.03 8.63 -0.53
CA GLN A 452 -25.68 7.22 -0.36
C GLN A 452 -24.17 6.99 -0.50
N ILE A 453 -23.61 6.19 0.39
CA ILE A 453 -22.29 5.59 0.19
C ILE A 453 -22.47 4.15 -0.28
N THR A 454 -21.79 3.78 -1.36
CA THR A 454 -21.62 2.37 -1.73
C THR A 454 -20.18 1.99 -1.42
N VAL A 455 -19.95 0.95 -0.62
CA VAL A 455 -18.61 0.43 -0.31
C VAL A 455 -18.48 -1.00 -0.84
N THR A 456 -17.40 -1.31 -1.54
CA THR A 456 -17.11 -2.68 -2.00
C THR A 456 -15.73 -3.14 -1.55
N ASP A 457 -15.66 -4.37 -1.03
CA ASP A 457 -14.40 -5.05 -0.70
C ASP A 457 -14.70 -6.56 -0.67
N MET A 458 -13.90 -7.34 -1.39
CA MET A 458 -14.07 -8.80 -1.49
C MET A 458 -13.44 -9.56 -0.32
N ASP A 459 -12.59 -8.90 0.49
CA ASP A 459 -11.84 -9.57 1.54
C ASP A 459 -12.64 -9.72 2.83
N CYS A 460 -12.24 -10.74 3.60
CA CYS A 460 -12.63 -10.90 4.99
C CYS A 460 -11.59 -10.30 5.94
N ILE A 461 -12.00 -10.02 7.18
CA ILE A 461 -11.15 -9.43 8.21
C ILE A 461 -10.16 -10.47 8.74
N GLU A 462 -8.87 -10.13 8.76
CA GLU A 462 -7.80 -10.95 9.35
C GLU A 462 -7.28 -10.33 10.66
N ARG A 463 -6.58 -11.12 11.49
CA ARG A 463 -5.96 -10.62 12.73
C ARG A 463 -4.98 -9.46 12.49
N SER A 464 -4.15 -9.59 11.45
CA SER A 464 -3.12 -8.58 11.07
C SER A 464 -3.73 -7.25 10.62
N ASN A 465 -5.03 -7.21 10.35
CA ASN A 465 -5.74 -6.02 9.90
C ASN A 465 -6.05 -5.07 11.07
N LEU A 466 -6.32 -5.63 12.26
CA LEU A 466 -6.82 -4.91 13.44
C LEU A 466 -5.88 -3.78 13.92
N ASN A 467 -4.58 -3.90 13.67
CA ASN A 467 -3.58 -2.88 14.02
C ASN A 467 -3.74 -1.56 13.24
N ARG A 468 -4.46 -1.52 12.11
CA ARG A 468 -4.66 -0.28 11.32
C ARG A 468 -6.07 -0.09 10.76
N GLN A 469 -6.92 -1.11 10.82
CA GLN A 469 -8.31 -1.08 10.37
C GLN A 469 -9.22 -1.00 11.59
N PHE A 470 -9.19 0.16 12.25
CA PHE A 470 -9.73 0.34 13.61
C PHE A 470 -11.27 0.22 13.72
N LEU A 471 -11.98 0.12 12.60
CA LEU A 471 -13.42 -0.17 12.59
C LEU A 471 -13.71 -1.64 12.96
N PHE A 472 -12.70 -2.51 12.91
CA PHE A 472 -12.83 -3.93 13.19
C PHE A 472 -12.41 -4.28 14.61
N ARG A 473 -12.94 -5.39 15.13
CA ARG A 473 -12.56 -5.96 16.42
C ARG A 473 -12.20 -7.44 16.28
N SER A 474 -11.62 -8.02 17.33
CA SER A 474 -11.23 -9.44 17.34
C SER A 474 -12.41 -10.38 17.05
N GLN A 475 -13.64 -10.04 17.46
CA GLN A 475 -14.85 -10.80 17.17
C GLN A 475 -15.34 -10.71 15.71
N ASP A 476 -14.72 -9.88 14.89
CA ASP A 476 -15.09 -9.68 13.49
C ASP A 476 -14.18 -10.43 12.51
N ILE A 477 -13.12 -11.10 13.00
CA ILE A 477 -12.24 -11.93 12.18
C ILE A 477 -13.07 -12.97 11.40
N GLY A 478 -12.81 -13.06 10.10
CA GLY A 478 -13.51 -13.94 9.16
C GLY A 478 -14.82 -13.36 8.59
N LYS A 479 -15.28 -12.18 9.03
CA LYS A 479 -16.43 -11.49 8.42
C LYS A 479 -16.00 -10.59 7.26
N PRO A 480 -16.90 -10.27 6.31
CA PRO A 480 -16.61 -9.35 5.20
C PRO A 480 -16.24 -7.95 5.69
N LYS A 481 -15.15 -7.37 5.18
CA LYS A 481 -14.66 -6.05 5.60
C LYS A 481 -15.70 -4.95 5.35
N SER A 482 -16.28 -4.93 4.15
CA SER A 482 -17.23 -3.89 3.72
C SER A 482 -18.47 -3.81 4.61
N GLU A 483 -19.03 -4.95 5.01
CA GLU A 483 -20.23 -5.01 5.85
C GLU A 483 -19.97 -4.52 7.28
N VAL A 484 -18.87 -4.99 7.89
CA VAL A 484 -18.51 -4.58 9.26
C VAL A 484 -18.12 -3.10 9.29
N ALA A 485 -17.37 -2.62 8.29
CA ALA A 485 -17.00 -1.21 8.21
C ALA A 485 -18.24 -0.31 8.02
N ALA A 486 -19.18 -0.70 7.15
CA ALA A 486 -20.44 0.01 6.96
C ALA A 486 -21.32 0.01 8.22
N LYS A 487 -21.27 -1.05 9.03
CA LYS A 487 -21.96 -1.06 10.32
C LYS A 487 -21.30 -0.10 11.31
N ALA A 488 -19.98 -0.17 11.47
CA ALA A 488 -19.25 0.71 12.39
C ALA A 488 -19.42 2.20 12.05
N ALA A 489 -19.41 2.56 10.76
CA ALA A 489 -19.65 3.94 10.32
C ALA A 489 -21.09 4.41 10.63
N ARG A 490 -22.11 3.54 10.50
CA ARG A 490 -23.49 3.84 10.92
C ARG A 490 -23.63 3.99 12.44
N ASP A 491 -22.84 3.26 13.22
CA ASP A 491 -22.81 3.41 14.67
C ASP A 491 -22.20 4.77 15.09
N MET A 492 -21.27 5.31 14.29
CA MET A 492 -20.73 6.68 14.45
C MET A 492 -21.74 7.74 13.98
N ASN A 493 -22.42 7.49 12.85
CA ASN A 493 -23.44 8.37 12.31
C ASN A 493 -24.69 7.61 11.82
N PRO A 494 -25.76 7.57 12.65
CA PRO A 494 -26.99 6.85 12.30
C PRO A 494 -27.73 7.39 11.08
N GLN A 495 -27.44 8.62 10.63
CA GLN A 495 -28.06 9.22 9.44
C GLN A 495 -27.48 8.67 8.13
N MET A 496 -26.31 8.03 8.16
CA MET A 496 -25.67 7.55 6.94
C MET A 496 -26.42 6.38 6.30
N ARG A 497 -26.59 6.47 4.97
CA ARG A 497 -27.01 5.36 4.14
C ARG A 497 -25.82 4.71 3.46
N ILE A 498 -25.44 3.51 3.92
CA ILE A 498 -24.31 2.77 3.37
C ILE A 498 -24.78 1.42 2.82
N VAL A 499 -24.47 1.15 1.56
CA VAL A 499 -24.68 -0.15 0.91
C VAL A 499 -23.33 -0.84 0.78
N ALA A 500 -23.19 -2.00 1.43
CA ALA A 500 -21.97 -2.80 1.41
C ALA A 500 -22.08 -3.92 0.38
N HIS A 501 -21.11 -3.99 -0.52
CA HIS A 501 -20.93 -5.05 -1.50
C HIS A 501 -19.66 -5.85 -1.21
N GLN A 502 -19.59 -7.07 -1.72
CA GLN A 502 -18.44 -7.98 -1.59
C GLN A 502 -17.81 -8.30 -2.96
N ASN A 503 -18.05 -7.44 -3.96
CA ASN A 503 -17.58 -7.69 -5.31
C ASN A 503 -16.13 -7.20 -5.46
N ARG A 504 -15.27 -8.02 -6.07
CA ARG A 504 -13.97 -7.54 -6.57
C ARG A 504 -14.23 -6.55 -7.70
N LEU A 505 -13.59 -5.38 -7.65
CA LEU A 505 -13.67 -4.42 -8.74
C LEU A 505 -12.83 -4.94 -9.92
N GLY A 506 -13.48 -5.08 -11.07
CA GLY A 506 -12.87 -5.59 -12.30
C GLY A 506 -13.93 -5.89 -13.35
N PRO A 507 -13.52 -6.37 -14.54
CA PRO A 507 -14.42 -6.69 -15.65
C PRO A 507 -15.58 -7.63 -15.26
N GLU A 508 -15.36 -8.54 -14.31
CA GLU A 508 -16.38 -9.51 -13.87
C GLU A 508 -17.54 -8.84 -13.11
N SER A 509 -17.31 -7.65 -12.56
CA SER A 509 -18.28 -6.90 -11.74
C SER A 509 -19.07 -5.85 -12.52
N GLU A 510 -18.86 -5.72 -13.83
CA GLU A 510 -19.52 -4.68 -14.66
C GLU A 510 -21.03 -4.87 -14.79
N ALA A 511 -21.55 -6.06 -14.53
CA ALA A 511 -22.99 -6.29 -14.43
C ALA A 511 -23.62 -5.58 -13.21
N VAL A 512 -22.84 -5.35 -12.16
CA VAL A 512 -23.26 -4.63 -10.95
C VAL A 512 -22.88 -3.15 -11.06
N TYR A 513 -21.66 -2.86 -11.49
CA TYR A 513 -21.11 -1.51 -11.63
C TYR A 513 -21.17 -1.04 -13.08
N ASP A 514 -22.39 -1.04 -13.61
CA ASP A 514 -22.68 -0.69 -14.98
C ASP A 514 -22.66 0.83 -15.23
N TYR A 515 -23.03 1.23 -16.45
CA TYR A 515 -23.14 2.64 -16.83
C TYR A 515 -24.10 3.42 -15.91
N SER A 516 -25.24 2.84 -15.55
CA SER A 516 -26.25 3.50 -14.73
C SER A 516 -25.77 3.71 -13.30
N PHE A 517 -25.02 2.75 -12.74
CA PHE A 517 -24.36 2.90 -11.46
C PHE A 517 -23.40 4.11 -11.46
N PHE A 518 -22.41 4.13 -12.37
CA PHE A 518 -21.41 5.20 -12.40
C PHE A 518 -22.01 6.58 -12.70
N MET A 519 -23.00 6.64 -13.60
CA MET A 519 -23.67 7.91 -13.91
C MET A 519 -24.52 8.46 -12.77
N GLY A 520 -24.93 7.60 -11.83
CA GLY A 520 -25.65 7.98 -10.62
C GLY A 520 -24.76 8.45 -9.47
N LEU A 521 -23.44 8.39 -9.61
CA LEU A 521 -22.47 8.82 -8.59
C LEU A 521 -22.08 10.28 -8.75
N ASP A 522 -21.79 10.96 -7.66
CA ASP A 522 -21.13 12.27 -7.65
C ASP A 522 -19.60 12.15 -7.67
N GLY A 523 -19.05 11.03 -7.18
CA GLY A 523 -17.62 10.75 -7.22
C GLY A 523 -17.26 9.35 -6.70
N ALA A 524 -15.98 9.02 -6.82
CA ALA A 524 -15.40 7.78 -6.30
C ALA A 524 -14.21 8.08 -5.37
N ALA A 525 -13.96 7.18 -4.43
CA ALA A 525 -12.77 7.20 -3.58
C ALA A 525 -12.10 5.82 -3.61
N ALA A 526 -10.81 5.82 -3.94
CA ALA A 526 -10.00 4.63 -4.06
C ALA A 526 -9.21 4.38 -2.78
N ALA A 527 -9.43 3.22 -2.18
CA ALA A 527 -8.76 2.73 -0.97
C ALA A 527 -8.12 1.36 -1.23
N LEU A 528 -7.40 1.28 -2.36
CA LEU A 528 -6.89 0.05 -2.96
C LEU A 528 -5.45 -0.26 -2.52
N ASP A 529 -5.02 -1.51 -2.71
CA ASP A 529 -3.68 -1.97 -2.33
C ASP A 529 -2.84 -2.48 -3.52
N ASN A 530 -3.41 -2.51 -4.72
CA ASN A 530 -2.75 -2.94 -5.96
C ASN A 530 -2.95 -1.89 -7.08
N VAL A 531 -2.04 -1.88 -8.06
CA VAL A 531 -2.05 -0.90 -9.16
C VAL A 531 -3.14 -1.22 -10.18
N GLU A 532 -3.35 -2.50 -10.48
CA GLU A 532 -4.34 -2.98 -11.46
C GLU A 532 -5.75 -2.43 -11.16
N ALA A 533 -6.23 -2.60 -9.92
CA ALA A 533 -7.54 -2.11 -9.52
C ALA A 533 -7.65 -0.57 -9.56
N ARG A 534 -6.55 0.15 -9.29
CA ARG A 534 -6.50 1.63 -9.38
C ARG A 534 -6.67 2.08 -10.82
N VAL A 535 -5.90 1.48 -11.73
CA VAL A 535 -5.98 1.74 -13.17
C VAL A 535 -7.38 1.42 -13.69
N TYR A 536 -7.97 0.31 -13.25
CA TYR A 536 -9.32 -0.07 -13.64
C TYR A 536 -10.36 0.96 -13.16
N LEU A 537 -10.33 1.36 -11.88
CA LEU A 537 -11.24 2.37 -11.35
C LEU A 537 -11.05 3.73 -12.05
N ASP A 538 -9.81 4.18 -12.25
CA ASP A 538 -9.48 5.40 -12.99
C ASP A 538 -10.07 5.38 -14.39
N GLY A 539 -9.89 4.28 -15.13
CA GLY A 539 -10.46 4.10 -16.46
C GLY A 539 -11.99 4.22 -16.47
N ARG A 540 -12.68 3.68 -15.45
CA ARG A 540 -14.14 3.85 -15.31
C ARG A 540 -14.51 5.29 -14.97
N CYS A 541 -13.78 5.94 -14.07
CA CYS A 541 -14.00 7.35 -13.71
C CYS A 541 -13.81 8.29 -14.90
N VAL A 542 -12.74 8.11 -15.68
CA VAL A 542 -12.49 8.84 -16.94
C VAL A 542 -13.63 8.60 -17.92
N LYS A 543 -13.96 7.32 -18.17
CA LYS A 543 -15.05 6.94 -19.07
C LYS A 543 -16.40 7.56 -18.69
N HIS A 544 -16.70 7.68 -17.40
CA HIS A 544 -18.00 8.17 -16.92
C HIS A 544 -17.97 9.64 -16.45
N LYS A 545 -16.85 10.34 -16.68
CA LYS A 545 -16.61 11.73 -16.26
C LYS A 545 -16.93 11.94 -14.78
N ARG A 546 -16.49 11.00 -13.94
CA ARG A 546 -16.67 11.06 -12.48
C ARG A 546 -15.35 11.46 -11.81
N PRO A 547 -15.38 12.39 -10.84
CA PRO A 547 -14.19 12.70 -10.06
C PRO A 547 -13.78 11.51 -9.20
N MET A 548 -12.47 11.40 -8.95
CA MET A 548 -11.90 10.34 -8.14
C MET A 548 -10.89 10.90 -7.14
N LEU A 549 -10.98 10.44 -5.90
CA LEU A 549 -9.95 10.63 -4.88
C LEU A 549 -9.11 9.36 -4.81
N GLU A 550 -7.79 9.49 -4.92
CA GLU A 550 -6.84 8.39 -4.85
C GLU A 550 -5.84 8.62 -3.72
N GLY A 551 -5.54 7.56 -2.98
CA GLY A 551 -4.56 7.59 -1.91
C GLY A 551 -3.83 6.26 -1.75
N GLY A 552 -2.54 6.34 -1.42
CA GLY A 552 -1.72 5.16 -1.18
C GLY A 552 -0.71 5.36 -0.05
N THR A 553 -0.34 4.27 0.60
CA THR A 553 0.61 4.27 1.73
C THR A 553 1.65 3.16 1.61
N LEU A 554 2.88 3.44 2.03
CA LEU A 554 3.97 2.48 2.19
C LEU A 554 4.78 2.82 3.45
N GLY A 555 4.49 2.15 4.56
CA GLY A 555 5.09 2.45 5.86
C GLY A 555 4.85 3.90 6.30
N GLY A 556 5.93 4.66 6.52
CA GLY A 556 5.87 6.10 6.83
C GLY A 556 5.53 7.00 5.63
N LYS A 557 5.50 6.45 4.41
CA LYS A 557 5.26 7.20 3.15
C LYS A 557 3.79 7.14 2.76
N GLY A 558 3.27 8.23 2.21
CA GLY A 558 1.91 8.34 1.71
C GLY A 558 1.79 9.34 0.57
N HIS A 559 0.78 9.18 -0.27
CA HIS A 559 0.45 10.16 -1.31
C HIS A 559 -1.06 10.28 -1.49
N THR A 560 -1.49 11.43 -2.01
CA THR A 560 -2.86 11.68 -2.47
C THR A 560 -2.86 12.30 -3.85
N LEU A 561 -3.82 11.89 -4.66
CA LEU A 561 -4.11 12.44 -5.97
C LEU A 561 -5.62 12.70 -6.06
N VAL A 562 -5.98 13.82 -6.68
CA VAL A 562 -7.37 14.13 -7.03
C VAL A 562 -7.48 14.20 -8.54
N VAL A 563 -8.42 13.41 -9.09
CA VAL A 563 -8.72 13.36 -10.51
C VAL A 563 -10.04 14.08 -10.74
N VAL A 564 -9.98 15.20 -11.46
CA VAL A 564 -11.12 16.08 -11.73
C VAL A 564 -11.38 16.11 -13.24
N PRO A 565 -12.59 15.70 -13.69
CA PRO A 565 -12.94 15.70 -15.10
C PRO A 565 -12.66 17.03 -15.78
N HIS A 566 -12.06 16.98 -16.96
CA HIS A 566 -11.68 18.13 -17.81
C HIS A 566 -10.64 19.08 -17.22
N LEU A 567 -10.11 18.82 -16.02
CA LEU A 567 -9.23 19.75 -15.31
C LEU A 567 -7.85 19.18 -14.98
N THR A 568 -7.78 17.91 -14.57
CA THR A 568 -6.51 17.25 -14.21
C THR A 568 -6.19 16.11 -15.16
N GLU A 569 -4.94 15.62 -15.13
CA GLU A 569 -4.64 14.27 -15.62
C GLU A 569 -5.39 13.21 -14.79
N SER A 570 -5.49 12.00 -15.36
CA SER A 570 -6.00 10.82 -14.64
C SER A 570 -4.86 10.09 -13.93
N TYR A 571 -5.16 9.07 -13.13
CA TYR A 571 -4.12 8.21 -12.54
C TYR A 571 -3.26 7.54 -13.63
N GLY A 572 -3.91 7.16 -14.74
CA GLY A 572 -3.25 6.73 -15.96
C GLY A 572 -3.06 5.22 -16.05
N GLN A 573 -2.32 4.80 -17.07
CA GLN A 573 -1.99 3.39 -17.27
C GLN A 573 -0.95 2.91 -16.26
N GLU A 574 -0.83 1.58 -16.12
CA GLU A 574 0.28 0.98 -15.41
C GLU A 574 1.58 1.44 -16.08
N LYS A 575 2.27 2.41 -15.46
CA LYS A 575 3.63 2.75 -15.87
C LYS A 575 4.43 1.46 -15.67
N SER A 576 5.06 0.98 -16.74
CA SER A 576 5.99 -0.15 -16.74
C SER A 576 7.25 0.18 -15.93
N GLY A 577 7.09 0.58 -14.67
CA GLY A 577 8.11 0.32 -13.68
C GLY A 577 8.20 -1.19 -13.67
N ASN A 578 9.30 -1.72 -14.24
CA ASN A 578 9.64 -3.14 -14.25
C ASN A 578 9.00 -3.76 -13.01
N THR A 579 7.94 -4.55 -13.19
CA THR A 579 7.65 -5.54 -12.18
C THR A 579 9.00 -6.21 -12.01
N GLY A 580 9.60 -6.14 -10.82
CA GLY A 580 10.95 -6.65 -10.57
C GLY A 580 11.00 -8.17 -10.66
N ALA A 581 10.31 -8.75 -11.65
CA ALA A 581 10.25 -10.13 -12.01
C ALA A 581 11.67 -10.57 -12.28
N PHE A 582 12.12 -11.48 -11.44
CA PHE A 582 13.42 -12.08 -11.59
C PHE A 582 13.45 -12.88 -12.89
N PRO A 583 14.55 -12.82 -13.67
CA PRO A 583 14.70 -13.66 -14.84
C PRO A 583 14.46 -15.13 -14.51
N LEU A 584 13.76 -15.86 -15.38
CA LEU A 584 13.37 -17.24 -15.12
C LEU A 584 14.59 -18.16 -14.95
N CYS A 585 15.67 -17.91 -15.70
CA CYS A 585 16.93 -18.64 -15.55
C CYS A 585 17.58 -18.40 -14.18
N THR A 586 17.46 -17.19 -13.62
CA THR A 586 17.96 -16.85 -12.28
C THR A 586 17.17 -17.61 -11.22
N LEU A 587 15.83 -17.63 -11.31
CA LEU A 587 14.99 -18.38 -10.37
C LEU A 587 15.23 -19.90 -10.46
N LYS A 588 15.32 -20.42 -11.70
CA LYS A 588 15.39 -21.87 -11.97
C LYS A 588 16.76 -22.48 -11.72
N ASN A 589 17.85 -21.78 -12.05
CA ASN A 589 19.19 -22.36 -12.08
C ASN A 589 20.29 -21.55 -11.38
N PHE A 590 20.17 -20.22 -11.32
CA PHE A 590 21.28 -19.36 -10.85
C PHE A 590 20.85 -18.34 -9.78
N PRO A 591 20.25 -18.77 -8.65
CA PRO A 591 19.95 -17.84 -7.58
C PRO A 591 21.24 -17.37 -6.89
N HIS A 592 21.33 -16.09 -6.62
CA HIS A 592 22.40 -15.49 -5.80
C HIS A 592 21.90 -14.69 -4.60
N ARG A 593 20.58 -14.58 -4.44
CA ARG A 593 19.92 -13.83 -3.37
C ARG A 593 18.76 -14.62 -2.76
N ILE A 594 18.44 -14.31 -1.51
CA ILE A 594 17.35 -14.98 -0.78
C ILE A 594 15.97 -14.70 -1.38
N GLU A 595 15.78 -13.54 -2.04
CA GLU A 595 14.54 -13.24 -2.75
C GLU A 595 14.29 -14.19 -3.92
N HIS A 596 15.35 -14.65 -4.59
CA HIS A 596 15.25 -15.59 -5.71
C HIS A 596 14.81 -16.97 -5.21
N THR A 597 15.38 -17.43 -4.09
CA THR A 597 15.01 -18.74 -3.52
C THR A 597 13.61 -18.70 -2.90
N LEU A 598 13.18 -17.57 -2.35
CA LEU A 598 11.82 -17.39 -1.82
C LEU A 598 10.77 -17.32 -2.92
N GLN A 599 11.01 -16.59 -4.01
CA GLN A 599 10.11 -16.59 -5.17
C GLN A 599 10.06 -17.98 -5.80
N TRP A 600 11.21 -18.66 -5.96
CA TRP A 600 11.24 -20.06 -6.40
C TRP A 600 10.42 -20.98 -5.48
N ALA A 601 10.56 -20.86 -4.16
CA ALA A 601 9.79 -21.68 -3.20
C ALA A 601 8.28 -21.41 -3.30
N ARG A 602 7.89 -20.16 -3.56
CA ARG A 602 6.49 -19.80 -3.84
C ARG A 602 5.98 -20.42 -5.14
N ASP A 603 6.79 -20.42 -6.19
CA ASP A 603 6.43 -21.06 -7.46
C ASP A 603 6.30 -22.59 -7.30
N GLN A 604 7.16 -23.21 -6.47
CA GLN A 604 7.03 -24.62 -6.10
C GLN A 604 5.71 -24.89 -5.34
N PHE A 605 5.35 -24.03 -4.38
CA PHE A 605 4.08 -24.16 -3.65
C PHE A 605 2.88 -24.10 -4.60
N GLU A 606 2.83 -23.07 -5.45
CA GLU A 606 1.74 -22.86 -6.40
C GLU A 606 1.61 -24.02 -7.40
N GLY A 607 2.73 -24.48 -7.97
CA GLY A 607 2.75 -25.57 -8.93
C GLY A 607 2.32 -26.91 -8.33
N LEU A 608 2.84 -27.25 -7.14
CA LEU A 608 2.59 -28.55 -6.48
C LEU A 608 1.22 -28.63 -5.83
N PHE A 609 0.80 -27.57 -5.11
CA PHE A 609 -0.36 -27.65 -4.21
C PHE A 609 -1.61 -26.93 -4.73
N LYS A 610 -1.51 -26.13 -5.81
CA LYS A 610 -2.65 -25.45 -6.42
C LYS A 610 -2.89 -25.83 -7.87
N GLN A 611 -1.95 -25.50 -8.77
CA GLN A 611 -2.13 -25.67 -10.21
C GLN A 611 -2.31 -27.15 -10.58
N THR A 612 -1.52 -28.04 -9.99
CA THR A 612 -1.65 -29.49 -10.24
C THR A 612 -3.04 -30.02 -9.84
N PRO A 613 -3.54 -29.80 -8.60
CA PRO A 613 -4.93 -30.12 -8.24
C PRO A 613 -6.02 -29.47 -9.13
N GLU A 614 -5.86 -28.21 -9.52
CA GLU A 614 -6.80 -27.51 -10.41
C GLU A 614 -6.85 -28.16 -11.80
N ASN A 615 -5.69 -28.43 -12.39
CA ASN A 615 -5.57 -29.10 -13.69
C ASN A 615 -6.19 -30.51 -13.65
N VAL A 616 -5.98 -31.26 -12.57
CA VAL A 616 -6.64 -32.56 -12.37
C VAL A 616 -8.16 -32.39 -12.29
N ASN A 617 -8.65 -31.42 -11.52
CA ASN A 617 -10.08 -31.17 -11.39
C ASN A 617 -10.72 -30.73 -12.72
N HIS A 618 -10.06 -29.84 -13.47
CA HIS A 618 -10.50 -29.43 -14.80
C HIS A 618 -10.52 -30.60 -15.78
N PHE A 619 -9.50 -31.44 -15.80
CA PHE A 619 -9.48 -32.67 -16.59
C PHE A 619 -10.66 -33.61 -16.27
N LEU A 620 -11.07 -33.68 -15.00
CA LEU A 620 -12.19 -34.52 -14.56
C LEU A 620 -13.56 -33.91 -14.88
N SER A 621 -13.70 -32.58 -14.83
CA SER A 621 -14.99 -31.89 -15.01
C SER A 621 -15.26 -31.40 -16.43
N ASP A 622 -14.22 -31.15 -17.23
CA ASP A 622 -14.33 -30.48 -18.53
C ASP A 622 -13.82 -31.37 -19.67
N ALA A 623 -14.76 -31.82 -20.51
CA ALA A 623 -14.46 -32.69 -21.65
C ALA A 623 -13.55 -32.03 -22.72
N GLY A 624 -13.50 -30.70 -22.78
CA GLY A 624 -12.67 -29.93 -23.69
C GLY A 624 -11.28 -29.59 -23.15
N PHE A 625 -10.95 -29.93 -21.89
CA PHE A 625 -9.68 -29.55 -21.26
C PHE A 625 -8.46 -29.98 -22.08
N VAL A 626 -8.36 -31.27 -22.43
CA VAL A 626 -7.22 -31.82 -23.19
C VAL A 626 -7.05 -31.10 -24.52
N GLN A 627 -8.14 -30.84 -25.25
CA GLN A 627 -8.08 -30.16 -26.54
C GLN A 627 -7.63 -28.70 -26.41
N ARG A 628 -8.08 -27.99 -25.36
CA ARG A 628 -7.64 -26.61 -25.10
C ARG A 628 -6.18 -26.54 -24.70
N THR A 629 -5.72 -27.43 -23.83
CA THR A 629 -4.31 -27.49 -23.41
C THR A 629 -3.38 -27.73 -24.60
N LEU A 630 -3.77 -28.59 -25.55
CA LEU A 630 -3.02 -28.79 -26.79
C LEU A 630 -2.96 -27.53 -27.68
N GLY A 631 -3.97 -26.66 -27.57
CA GLY A 631 -4.01 -25.38 -28.30
C GLY A 631 -2.99 -24.35 -27.81
N HIS A 632 -2.36 -24.56 -26.65
CA HIS A 632 -1.35 -23.66 -26.08
C HIS A 632 0.09 -24.01 -26.53
N GLY A 633 0.30 -25.21 -27.10
CA GLY A 633 1.60 -25.68 -27.58
C GLY A 633 2.02 -27.04 -26.99
N ASP A 634 2.79 -27.82 -27.74
CA ASP A 634 3.11 -29.22 -27.40
C ASP A 634 3.94 -29.36 -26.10
N ALA A 635 4.90 -28.44 -25.85
CA ALA A 635 5.74 -28.48 -24.66
C ALA A 635 4.96 -28.20 -23.35
N GLU A 636 4.11 -27.16 -23.35
CA GLU A 636 3.23 -26.85 -22.22
C GLU A 636 2.22 -27.97 -21.99
N ALA A 637 1.65 -28.52 -23.08
CA ALA A 637 0.72 -29.64 -22.98
C ALA A 637 1.37 -30.90 -22.41
N LEU A 638 2.64 -31.18 -22.75
CA LEU A 638 3.38 -32.29 -22.19
C LEU A 638 3.57 -32.15 -20.67
N GLU A 639 3.90 -30.95 -20.20
CA GLU A 639 4.06 -30.64 -18.77
C GLU A 639 2.73 -30.77 -18.01
N VAL A 640 1.68 -30.11 -18.49
CA VAL A 640 0.35 -30.10 -17.83
C VAL A 640 -0.27 -31.49 -17.82
N LEU A 641 -0.34 -32.16 -18.97
CA LEU A 641 -0.95 -33.50 -19.06
C LEU A 641 -0.10 -34.56 -18.36
N GLY A 642 1.23 -34.42 -18.38
CA GLY A 642 2.16 -35.24 -17.60
C GLY A 642 1.90 -35.14 -16.10
N SER A 643 1.76 -33.92 -15.57
CA SER A 643 1.44 -33.67 -14.16
C SER A 643 0.09 -34.30 -13.78
N VAL A 644 -0.96 -34.11 -14.60
CA VAL A 644 -2.28 -34.71 -14.40
C VAL A 644 -2.21 -36.24 -14.35
N TRP A 645 -1.51 -36.87 -15.30
CA TRP A 645 -1.38 -38.33 -15.33
C TRP A 645 -0.64 -38.85 -14.10
N SER A 646 0.49 -38.22 -13.74
CA SER A 646 1.29 -38.63 -12.59
C SER A 646 0.50 -38.53 -11.29
N SER A 647 -0.34 -37.51 -11.13
CA SER A 647 -1.17 -37.30 -9.94
C SER A 647 -2.33 -38.29 -9.82
N LEU A 648 -2.79 -38.86 -10.94
CA LEU A 648 -3.90 -39.81 -10.95
C LEU A 648 -3.45 -41.28 -10.88
N SER A 649 -2.23 -41.59 -11.29
CA SER A 649 -1.69 -42.95 -11.39
C SER A 649 -1.00 -43.42 -10.10
N SER A 650 -1.19 -44.70 -9.74
CA SER A 650 -0.50 -45.39 -8.64
C SER A 650 0.54 -46.43 -9.13
N GLY A 651 0.74 -46.56 -10.44
CA GLY A 651 1.70 -47.48 -11.06
C GLY A 651 3.10 -46.90 -11.23
N ASP A 652 3.95 -47.55 -12.03
CA ASP A 652 5.29 -47.05 -12.37
C ASP A 652 5.20 -45.65 -13.03
N GLY A 653 5.90 -44.67 -12.47
CA GLY A 653 5.82 -43.25 -12.84
C GLY A 653 4.64 -42.45 -12.24
N GLY A 654 3.72 -43.10 -11.52
CA GLY A 654 2.63 -42.46 -10.79
C GLY A 654 3.06 -41.92 -9.41
N ARG A 655 2.41 -40.84 -8.96
CA ARG A 655 2.70 -40.13 -7.69
C ARG A 655 1.54 -40.13 -6.71
N ARG A 656 0.40 -40.77 -7.01
CA ARG A 656 -0.79 -40.75 -6.14
C ARG A 656 -0.52 -41.47 -4.79
N PRO A 657 -0.65 -40.79 -3.63
CA PRO A 657 -0.47 -41.41 -2.33
C PRO A 657 -1.71 -42.22 -1.90
N ALA A 658 -1.51 -43.31 -1.16
CA ALA A 658 -2.58 -44.09 -0.54
C ALA A 658 -2.64 -43.91 0.99
N SER A 659 -1.56 -43.43 1.60
CA SER A 659 -1.40 -43.30 3.05
C SER A 659 -0.53 -42.09 3.43
N TRP A 660 -0.54 -41.72 4.72
CA TRP A 660 0.37 -40.71 5.26
C TRP A 660 1.84 -41.06 5.05
N ALA A 661 2.20 -42.34 5.14
CA ALA A 661 3.57 -42.79 4.90
C ALA A 661 4.01 -42.58 3.44
N ASP A 662 3.08 -42.67 2.49
CA ASP A 662 3.35 -42.36 1.08
C ASP A 662 3.59 -40.85 0.88
N CYS A 663 2.85 -39.98 1.57
CA CYS A 663 3.08 -38.53 1.55
C CYS A 663 4.47 -38.17 2.09
N VAL A 664 4.90 -38.79 3.19
CA VAL A 664 6.25 -38.60 3.75
C VAL A 664 7.33 -39.13 2.79
N SER A 665 7.08 -40.30 2.18
CA SER A 665 7.99 -40.88 1.19
C SER A 665 8.13 -40.00 -0.06
N TRP A 666 7.02 -39.41 -0.52
CA TRP A 666 7.00 -38.44 -1.60
C TRP A 666 7.83 -37.20 -1.23
N ALA A 667 7.56 -36.57 -0.09
CA ALA A 667 8.28 -35.38 0.36
C ALA A 667 9.80 -35.62 0.46
N ARG A 668 10.22 -36.78 0.97
CA ARG A 668 11.65 -37.16 1.01
C ARG A 668 12.25 -37.32 -0.38
N ARG A 669 11.52 -37.88 -1.35
CA ARG A 669 12.00 -38.05 -2.73
C ARG A 669 12.06 -36.72 -3.47
N GLU A 670 11.08 -35.85 -3.30
CA GLU A 670 11.14 -34.48 -3.84
C GLU A 670 12.32 -33.71 -3.26
N TRP A 671 12.60 -33.85 -1.96
CA TRP A 671 13.81 -33.27 -1.35
C TRP A 671 15.09 -33.73 -2.08
N GLU A 672 15.20 -35.04 -2.38
CA GLU A 672 16.38 -35.55 -3.10
C GLU A 672 16.46 -34.97 -4.51
N VAL A 673 15.34 -34.86 -5.21
CA VAL A 673 15.28 -34.31 -6.56
C VAL A 673 15.79 -32.87 -6.56
N LEU A 674 15.18 -32.01 -5.73
CA LEU A 674 15.40 -30.56 -5.79
C LEU A 674 16.76 -30.14 -5.24
N TYR A 675 17.22 -30.75 -4.14
CA TYR A 675 18.40 -30.28 -3.40
C TYR A 675 19.66 -31.14 -3.62
N ASN A 676 19.54 -32.30 -4.27
CA ASN A 676 20.68 -33.16 -4.64
C ASN A 676 20.74 -33.41 -6.16
N ASN A 677 19.73 -34.07 -6.74
CA ASN A 677 19.79 -34.58 -8.11
C ASN A 677 19.87 -33.47 -9.14
N ASP A 678 18.99 -32.47 -9.06
CA ASP A 678 18.95 -31.34 -9.98
C ASP A 678 20.25 -30.51 -9.90
N ILE A 679 20.83 -30.40 -8.71
CA ILE A 679 22.13 -29.74 -8.49
C ILE A 679 23.26 -30.54 -9.13
N ARG A 680 23.26 -31.87 -8.99
CA ARG A 680 24.24 -32.74 -9.67
C ARG A 680 24.08 -32.70 -11.19
N GLN A 681 22.86 -32.61 -11.69
CA GLN A 681 22.59 -32.42 -13.11
C GLN A 681 23.13 -31.06 -13.60
N LEU A 682 22.91 -30.00 -12.83
CA LEU A 682 23.41 -28.66 -13.15
C LEU A 682 24.95 -28.61 -13.17
N LEU A 683 25.61 -29.23 -12.19
CA LEU A 683 27.08 -29.33 -12.13
C LEU A 683 27.66 -30.23 -13.21
N HIS A 684 26.88 -31.20 -13.72
CA HIS A 684 27.27 -32.01 -14.89
C HIS A 684 27.21 -31.20 -16.18
N CYS A 685 26.16 -30.38 -16.35
CA CYS A 685 26.03 -29.46 -17.48
C CYS A 685 27.08 -28.33 -17.41
N PHE A 686 27.36 -27.83 -16.21
CA PHE A 686 28.31 -26.75 -15.97
C PHE A 686 29.31 -27.09 -14.85
N PRO A 687 30.45 -27.74 -15.18
CA PRO A 687 31.45 -28.12 -14.17
C PRO A 687 31.98 -26.93 -13.35
N PRO A 688 32.36 -27.12 -12.07
CA PRO A 688 32.84 -26.03 -11.19
C PRO A 688 34.02 -25.21 -11.75
N HIS A 689 34.87 -25.84 -12.56
CA HIS A 689 36.06 -25.22 -13.16
C HIS A 689 35.84 -24.77 -14.62
N GLN A 690 34.60 -24.77 -15.11
CA GLN A 690 34.31 -24.34 -16.47
C GLN A 690 34.65 -22.86 -16.66
N VAL A 691 35.21 -22.55 -17.83
CA VAL A 691 35.44 -21.18 -18.30
C VAL A 691 34.51 -20.84 -19.47
N THR A 692 34.16 -19.56 -19.59
CA THR A 692 33.43 -19.00 -20.73
C THR A 692 34.33 -18.95 -21.98
N SER A 693 33.74 -18.65 -23.13
CA SER A 693 34.48 -18.42 -24.38
C SER A 693 35.52 -17.30 -24.29
N THR A 694 35.38 -16.38 -23.33
CA THR A 694 36.33 -15.30 -23.06
C THR A 694 37.43 -15.68 -22.04
N GLY A 695 37.45 -16.93 -21.58
CA GLY A 695 38.44 -17.43 -20.61
C GLY A 695 38.17 -17.08 -19.15
N LEU A 696 37.01 -16.47 -18.84
CA LEU A 696 36.60 -16.16 -17.47
C LEU A 696 35.90 -17.35 -16.80
N PRO A 697 35.99 -17.55 -15.48
CA PRO A 697 35.23 -18.60 -14.79
C PRO A 697 33.71 -18.45 -15.01
N PHE A 698 33.04 -19.55 -15.38
CA PHE A 698 31.59 -19.58 -15.59
C PHE A 698 30.84 -19.22 -14.30
N TRP A 699 31.25 -19.81 -13.18
CA TRP A 699 30.71 -19.54 -11.84
C TRP A 699 31.35 -18.31 -11.23
N SER A 700 31.00 -17.15 -11.77
CA SER A 700 31.47 -15.84 -11.27
C SER A 700 30.32 -14.82 -11.29
N GLY A 701 30.52 -13.72 -10.56
CA GLY A 701 29.53 -12.65 -10.47
C GLY A 701 28.22 -13.12 -9.83
N SER A 702 27.11 -12.97 -10.56
CA SER A 702 25.77 -13.42 -10.16
C SER A 702 25.56 -14.94 -10.24
N LYS A 703 26.51 -15.71 -10.79
CA LYS A 703 26.41 -17.18 -10.87
C LYS A 703 27.21 -17.83 -9.74
N ARG A 704 26.54 -18.17 -8.64
CA ARG A 704 27.16 -18.88 -7.52
C ARG A 704 27.21 -20.38 -7.82
N CYS A 705 28.39 -20.99 -7.66
CA CYS A 705 28.55 -22.43 -7.89
C CYS A 705 27.82 -23.20 -6.79
N PRO A 706 26.85 -24.08 -7.12
CA PRO A 706 26.12 -24.80 -6.10
C PRO A 706 26.85 -26.07 -5.64
N HIS A 707 26.39 -26.66 -4.55
CA HIS A 707 26.79 -27.99 -4.08
C HIS A 707 25.56 -28.84 -3.71
N PRO A 708 25.59 -30.16 -3.98
CA PRO A 708 24.46 -31.02 -3.67
C PRO A 708 24.39 -31.32 -2.17
N LEU A 709 23.20 -31.23 -1.59
CA LEU A 709 23.00 -31.53 -0.16
C LEU A 709 22.78 -33.02 0.06
N THR A 710 23.15 -33.50 1.25
CA THR A 710 22.83 -34.87 1.70
C THR A 710 21.76 -34.80 2.79
N PHE A 711 20.70 -35.60 2.65
CA PHE A 711 19.60 -35.55 3.62
C PHE A 711 20.05 -36.06 4.99
N ASP A 712 20.04 -35.16 5.96
CA ASP A 712 20.22 -35.45 7.37
C ASP A 712 18.90 -35.35 8.16
N PRO A 713 18.40 -36.43 8.80
CA PRO A 713 17.21 -36.39 9.65
C PRO A 713 17.42 -35.66 10.99
N ASP A 714 18.66 -35.36 11.39
CA ASP A 714 18.99 -34.55 12.56
C ASP A 714 19.07 -33.04 12.25
N ASN A 715 19.07 -32.66 10.97
CA ASN A 715 18.97 -31.27 10.54
C ASN A 715 17.51 -30.78 10.62
N THR A 716 17.30 -29.65 11.31
CA THR A 716 15.96 -29.10 11.56
C THR A 716 15.27 -28.66 10.27
N THR A 717 15.95 -27.90 9.41
CA THR A 717 15.39 -27.40 8.13
C THR A 717 14.99 -28.54 7.19
N HIS A 718 15.78 -29.62 7.17
CA HIS A 718 15.47 -30.80 6.36
C HIS A 718 14.18 -31.47 6.82
N MET A 719 14.03 -31.66 8.13
CA MET A 719 12.85 -32.27 8.73
C MET A 719 11.61 -31.38 8.61
N GLU A 720 11.77 -30.05 8.74
CA GLU A 720 10.70 -29.07 8.53
C GLU A 720 10.17 -29.12 7.10
N TYR A 721 11.05 -29.18 6.09
CA TYR A 721 10.63 -29.33 4.70
C TYR A 721 9.79 -30.60 4.51
N VAL A 722 10.29 -31.75 4.98
CA VAL A 722 9.59 -33.03 4.82
C VAL A 722 8.22 -32.98 5.51
N ALA A 723 8.15 -32.42 6.71
CA ALA A 723 6.90 -32.32 7.45
C ALA A 723 5.89 -31.41 6.75
N ALA A 724 6.30 -30.20 6.35
CA ALA A 724 5.43 -29.23 5.68
C ALA A 724 4.96 -29.74 4.31
N ALA A 725 5.88 -30.24 3.48
CA ALA A 725 5.57 -30.78 2.17
C ALA A 725 4.63 -32.00 2.27
N ALA A 726 4.89 -32.94 3.20
CA ALA A 726 4.02 -34.10 3.38
C ALA A 726 2.61 -33.73 3.86
N ASN A 727 2.48 -32.74 4.76
CA ASN A 727 1.18 -32.24 5.22
C ASN A 727 0.37 -31.60 4.08
N LEU A 728 0.98 -30.72 3.30
CA LEU A 728 0.33 -30.09 2.14
C LEU A 728 -0.03 -31.12 1.07
N TYR A 729 0.85 -32.10 0.82
CA TYR A 729 0.55 -33.18 -0.10
C TYR A 729 -0.60 -34.07 0.40
N ALA A 730 -0.67 -34.35 1.70
CA ALA A 730 -1.78 -35.09 2.28
C ALA A 730 -3.10 -34.29 2.14
N GLN A 731 -3.06 -32.97 2.33
CA GLN A 731 -4.21 -32.08 2.20
C GLN A 731 -4.81 -32.09 0.78
N ILE A 732 -3.99 -31.98 -0.27
CA ILE A 732 -4.49 -31.96 -1.66
C ILE A 732 -5.17 -33.27 -2.08
N TYR A 733 -4.83 -34.39 -1.42
CA TYR A 733 -5.46 -35.70 -1.65
C TYR A 733 -6.51 -36.08 -0.58
N GLY A 734 -6.76 -35.23 0.42
CA GLY A 734 -7.71 -35.49 1.50
C GLY A 734 -7.29 -36.61 2.47
N ILE A 735 -5.99 -36.86 2.61
CA ILE A 735 -5.40 -37.86 3.52
C ILE A 735 -5.18 -37.22 4.89
N LYS A 736 -5.59 -37.89 5.96
CA LYS A 736 -5.33 -37.43 7.33
C LYS A 736 -3.93 -37.85 7.78
N ALA A 737 -3.16 -36.89 8.32
CA ALA A 737 -1.90 -37.18 8.98
C ALA A 737 -2.11 -38.14 10.17
N THR A 738 -1.17 -39.08 10.35
CA THR A 738 -1.23 -40.06 11.44
C THR A 738 -0.29 -39.66 12.59
N LYS A 739 -0.44 -40.30 13.75
CA LYS A 739 0.47 -40.10 14.90
C LYS A 739 1.83 -40.80 14.73
N GLU A 740 2.06 -41.50 13.61
CA GLU A 740 3.32 -42.17 13.34
C GLU A 740 4.44 -41.15 13.16
N SER A 741 5.61 -41.41 13.76
CA SER A 741 6.75 -40.51 13.68
C SER A 741 7.31 -40.47 12.25
N ILE A 742 7.40 -39.26 11.67
CA ILE A 742 8.01 -39.03 10.35
C ILE A 742 9.40 -39.68 10.28
N ARG A 743 10.19 -39.59 11.35
CA ARG A 743 11.54 -40.18 11.42
C ARG A 743 11.54 -41.70 11.24
N GLU A 744 10.54 -42.41 11.76
CA GLU A 744 10.45 -43.87 11.59
C GLU A 744 10.02 -44.27 10.19
N ILE A 745 9.19 -43.45 9.54
CA ILE A 745 8.82 -43.65 8.13
C ILE A 745 10.04 -43.43 7.25
N LEU A 746 10.80 -42.35 7.47
CA LEU A 746 11.99 -41.98 6.69
C LEU A 746 13.06 -43.09 6.64
N LYS A 747 13.24 -43.86 7.71
CA LYS A 747 14.17 -45.00 7.74
C LYS A 747 13.84 -46.09 6.72
N LYS A 748 12.58 -46.17 6.28
CA LYS A 748 12.08 -47.19 5.34
C LYS A 748 11.99 -46.65 3.91
N VAL A 749 12.22 -45.35 3.69
CA VAL A 749 12.07 -44.73 2.37
C VAL A 749 13.25 -45.13 1.49
N HIS A 750 12.94 -45.80 0.38
CA HIS A 750 13.92 -46.02 -0.69
C HIS A 750 14.05 -44.77 -1.57
N VAL A 751 15.28 -44.25 -1.66
CA VAL A 751 15.68 -43.15 -2.53
C VAL A 751 16.47 -43.74 -3.71
N PRO A 752 15.97 -43.62 -4.95
CA PRO A 752 16.66 -44.15 -6.13
C PRO A 752 18.00 -43.45 -6.36
N PRO A 753 19.04 -44.16 -6.85
CA PRO A 753 20.29 -43.53 -7.25
C PRO A 753 20.09 -42.64 -8.48
N PHE A 754 20.76 -41.49 -8.50
CA PHE A 754 20.70 -40.53 -9.62
C PHE A 754 22.00 -40.51 -10.41
N ASN A 755 21.86 -40.56 -11.75
CA ASN A 755 22.95 -40.40 -12.72
C ASN A 755 22.61 -39.25 -13.67
N PRO A 756 23.44 -38.20 -13.74
CA PRO A 756 23.22 -37.07 -14.66
C PRO A 756 23.17 -37.53 -16.13
N LYS A 757 22.31 -36.89 -16.92
CA LYS A 757 22.15 -37.16 -18.36
C LYS A 757 22.79 -36.05 -19.19
N SER A 758 23.62 -36.40 -20.17
CA SER A 758 24.25 -35.43 -21.07
C SER A 758 23.29 -34.84 -22.12
N SER A 759 22.08 -35.40 -22.26
CA SER A 759 21.05 -34.90 -23.19
C SER A 759 20.24 -33.72 -22.63
N VAL A 760 20.41 -33.38 -21.36
CA VAL A 760 19.67 -32.28 -20.72
C VAL A 760 20.34 -30.95 -21.07
N LYS A 761 19.58 -30.06 -21.69
CA LYS A 761 20.00 -28.69 -21.99
C LYS A 761 19.45 -27.75 -20.91
N ILE A 762 20.33 -26.94 -20.32
CA ILE A 762 19.98 -25.92 -19.34
C ILE A 762 20.31 -24.57 -19.95
N HIS A 763 19.31 -23.70 -20.05
CA HIS A 763 19.48 -22.34 -20.59
C HIS A 763 20.19 -21.46 -19.56
N VAL A 764 21.18 -20.68 -20.03
CA VAL A 764 21.94 -19.76 -19.20
C VAL A 764 21.24 -18.40 -19.10
N THR A 765 20.47 -18.04 -20.13
CA THR A 765 19.73 -16.78 -20.21
C THR A 765 18.29 -17.00 -20.69
N ASP A 766 17.38 -16.10 -20.31
CA ASP A 766 15.97 -16.18 -20.72
C ASP A 766 15.83 -16.10 -22.25
N LYS A 767 16.71 -15.33 -22.90
CA LYS A 767 16.77 -15.23 -24.36
C LYS A 767 17.07 -16.59 -25.03
N GLU A 768 18.03 -17.35 -24.50
CA GLU A 768 18.32 -18.70 -25.00
C GLU A 768 17.13 -19.65 -24.83
N MET A 769 16.31 -19.44 -23.80
CA MET A 769 15.11 -20.23 -23.55
C MET A 769 13.98 -19.87 -24.52
N GLU A 770 13.79 -18.58 -24.82
CA GLU A 770 12.83 -18.10 -25.82
C GLU A 770 13.20 -18.56 -27.23
N GLU A 771 14.47 -18.42 -27.63
CA GLU A 771 14.98 -18.86 -28.93
C GLU A 771 14.83 -20.38 -29.16
N ASP A 772 14.87 -21.20 -28.10
CA ASP A 772 14.60 -22.64 -28.22
C ASP A 772 13.10 -22.95 -28.26
N LYS A 773 12.25 -22.18 -27.56
CA LYS A 773 10.78 -22.32 -27.67
C LYS A 773 10.29 -22.04 -29.09
N GLU A 774 10.93 -21.13 -29.82
CA GLU A 774 10.59 -20.80 -31.21
C GLU A 774 10.96 -21.90 -32.22
N LYS A 775 11.87 -22.83 -31.87
CA LYS A 775 12.32 -23.89 -32.78
C LYS A 775 11.31 -25.03 -33.01
N GLY A 776 10.18 -24.99 -32.30
CA GLY A 776 9.12 -26.02 -32.39
C GLY A 776 9.49 -27.32 -31.67
N SER A 777 8.49 -28.16 -31.38
CA SER A 777 8.70 -29.41 -30.65
C SER A 777 9.34 -30.47 -31.53
N ASP A 778 10.26 -31.26 -30.95
CA ASP A 778 10.88 -32.39 -31.64
C ASP A 778 9.91 -33.58 -31.76
N ASP A 779 10.13 -34.46 -32.75
CA ASP A 779 9.28 -35.66 -32.99
C ASP A 779 9.14 -36.58 -31.77
N ALA A 780 10.15 -36.58 -30.88
CA ALA A 780 10.14 -37.32 -29.64
C ALA A 780 9.12 -36.77 -28.62
N GLU A 781 8.96 -35.46 -28.53
CA GLU A 781 8.00 -34.82 -27.62
C GLU A 781 6.56 -35.08 -28.08
N LYS A 782 6.32 -35.03 -29.39
CA LYS A 782 5.02 -35.41 -29.97
C LYS A 782 4.67 -36.86 -29.69
N ALA A 783 5.63 -37.78 -29.81
CA ALA A 783 5.41 -39.18 -29.50
C ALA A 783 5.07 -39.41 -28.01
N GLN A 784 5.74 -38.70 -27.09
CA GLN A 784 5.43 -38.75 -25.66
C GLN A 784 4.05 -38.17 -25.34
N LEU A 785 3.67 -37.08 -26.02
CA LEU A 785 2.37 -36.45 -25.85
C LEU A 785 1.23 -37.37 -26.31
N GLU A 786 1.41 -38.10 -27.42
CA GLU A 786 0.44 -39.11 -27.88
C GLU A 786 0.31 -40.29 -26.90
N ASP A 787 1.42 -40.76 -26.32
CA ASP A 787 1.40 -41.80 -25.28
C ASP A 787 0.65 -41.31 -24.01
N LEU A 788 0.88 -40.07 -23.59
CA LEU A 788 0.16 -39.43 -22.48
C LEU A 788 -1.34 -39.31 -22.75
N LYS A 789 -1.74 -38.93 -23.97
CA LYS A 789 -3.15 -38.90 -24.38
C LYS A 789 -3.78 -40.28 -24.27
N ALA A 790 -3.10 -41.32 -24.76
CA ALA A 790 -3.59 -42.69 -24.69
C ALA A 790 -3.76 -43.16 -23.23
N LYS A 791 -2.78 -42.84 -22.37
CA LYS A 791 -2.82 -43.14 -20.93
C LYS A 791 -3.97 -42.43 -20.23
N LEU A 792 -4.19 -41.14 -20.48
CA LEU A 792 -5.26 -40.33 -19.89
C LEU A 792 -6.65 -40.69 -20.42
N ALA A 793 -6.76 -41.18 -21.66
CA ALA A 793 -8.00 -41.67 -22.24
C ALA A 793 -8.46 -43.02 -21.64
N SER A 794 -7.59 -43.71 -20.90
CA SER A 794 -7.91 -45.00 -20.29
C SER A 794 -9.09 -44.90 -19.31
N PRO A 795 -10.13 -45.76 -19.45
CA PRO A 795 -11.29 -45.77 -18.54
C PRO A 795 -10.95 -46.09 -17.08
N SER A 796 -9.76 -46.64 -16.82
CA SER A 796 -9.26 -46.94 -15.47
C SER A 796 -8.93 -45.67 -14.70
N VAL A 797 -8.24 -44.71 -15.32
CA VAL A 797 -7.80 -43.44 -14.73
C VAL A 797 -9.00 -42.59 -14.29
N LYS A 798 -10.02 -42.48 -15.15
CA LYS A 798 -11.26 -41.73 -14.83
C LYS A 798 -12.13 -42.39 -13.76
N ARG A 799 -12.11 -43.72 -13.61
CA ARG A 799 -12.90 -44.44 -12.59
C ARG A 799 -12.28 -44.42 -11.20
N SER A 800 -10.94 -44.33 -11.11
CA SER A 800 -10.21 -44.25 -9.84
C SER A 800 -10.00 -42.81 -9.34
N ALA A 801 -10.21 -41.80 -10.18
CA ALA A 801 -9.91 -40.39 -9.87
C ALA A 801 -10.87 -39.80 -8.84
N GLY A 802 -10.34 -39.41 -7.68
CA GLY A 802 -11.04 -38.53 -6.75
C GLY A 802 -10.75 -37.08 -7.10
N ARG A 803 -11.70 -36.18 -6.81
CA ARG A 803 -11.46 -34.74 -6.85
C ARG A 803 -10.32 -34.39 -5.88
N MET A 804 -9.38 -33.56 -6.32
CA MET A 804 -8.31 -33.05 -5.46
C MET A 804 -8.72 -31.71 -4.83
N PHE A 805 -8.02 -31.30 -3.77
CA PHE A 805 -8.28 -30.06 -3.03
C PHE A 805 -7.15 -29.07 -3.25
N PRO A 806 -7.24 -28.14 -4.23
CA PRO A 806 -6.26 -27.09 -4.41
C PRO A 806 -6.08 -26.27 -3.12
N VAL A 807 -4.85 -25.85 -2.84
CA VAL A 807 -4.50 -25.02 -1.69
C VAL A 807 -4.03 -23.66 -2.18
N ASP A 808 -4.83 -22.62 -1.94
CA ASP A 808 -4.41 -21.25 -2.17
C ASP A 808 -3.37 -20.82 -1.13
N PHE A 809 -2.29 -20.19 -1.59
CA PHE A 809 -1.25 -19.69 -0.70
C PHE A 809 -1.81 -18.57 0.20
N GLU A 810 -1.63 -18.76 1.51
CA GLU A 810 -1.97 -17.78 2.54
C GLU A 810 -0.74 -17.53 3.43
N LYS A 811 -0.29 -16.27 3.47
CA LYS A 811 0.94 -15.81 4.17
C LYS A 811 0.81 -15.86 5.70
N ASP A 812 -0.42 -15.76 6.19
CA ASP A 812 -0.76 -15.75 7.61
C ASP A 812 -1.12 -17.16 8.11
N ASP A 813 -1.12 -18.16 7.22
CA ASP A 813 -1.17 -19.58 7.58
C ASP A 813 0.25 -20.09 7.86
N ASP A 814 0.46 -20.59 9.08
CA ASP A 814 1.78 -21.04 9.51
C ASP A 814 2.27 -22.27 8.73
N SER A 815 1.39 -23.18 8.32
CA SER A 815 1.77 -24.39 7.58
C SER A 815 2.27 -24.09 6.17
N HIS A 816 1.68 -23.08 5.51
CA HIS A 816 2.13 -22.62 4.20
C HIS A 816 3.52 -21.98 4.31
N MET A 817 3.71 -21.13 5.32
CA MET A 817 4.99 -20.48 5.55
C MET A 817 6.10 -21.45 5.97
N ASP A 818 5.78 -22.52 6.70
CA ASP A 818 6.75 -23.58 7.05
C ASP A 818 7.37 -24.19 5.79
N PHE A 819 6.54 -24.50 4.78
CA PHE A 819 7.04 -25.02 3.50
C PHE A 819 7.92 -23.99 2.79
N ILE A 820 7.46 -22.74 2.66
CA ILE A 820 8.19 -21.70 1.93
C ILE A 820 9.56 -21.43 2.56
N VAL A 821 9.63 -21.30 3.88
CA VAL A 821 10.88 -21.03 4.62
C VAL A 821 11.85 -22.19 4.44
N ALA A 822 11.40 -23.42 4.73
CA ALA A 822 12.27 -24.59 4.64
C ALA A 822 12.73 -24.83 3.20
N ALA A 823 11.82 -24.73 2.22
CA ALA A 823 12.14 -24.94 0.81
C ALA A 823 13.14 -23.91 0.27
N SER A 824 12.95 -22.64 0.64
CA SER A 824 13.86 -21.55 0.27
C SER A 824 15.23 -21.71 0.94
N ASN A 825 15.27 -21.97 2.26
CA ASN A 825 16.54 -22.03 3.00
C ASN A 825 17.40 -23.23 2.59
N LEU A 826 16.80 -24.37 2.24
CA LEU A 826 17.52 -25.50 1.63
C LEU A 826 18.16 -25.11 0.30
N ARG A 827 17.42 -24.41 -0.57
CA ARG A 827 17.97 -23.90 -1.83
C ARG A 827 19.02 -22.82 -1.59
N ALA A 828 18.86 -22.00 -0.55
CA ALA A 828 19.86 -21.02 -0.18
C ALA A 828 21.18 -21.70 0.22
N GLU A 829 21.10 -22.80 0.98
CA GLU A 829 22.25 -23.63 1.36
C GLU A 829 22.96 -24.22 0.13
N ASN A 830 22.23 -24.73 -0.87
CA ASN A 830 22.84 -25.22 -2.12
C ASN A 830 23.76 -24.20 -2.79
N TYR A 831 23.47 -22.90 -2.71
CA TYR A 831 24.19 -21.82 -3.40
C TYR A 831 24.97 -20.92 -2.42
N ASP A 832 25.17 -21.37 -1.17
CA ASP A 832 25.83 -20.63 -0.09
C ASP A 832 25.21 -19.24 0.19
N ILE A 833 23.91 -19.07 -0.06
CA ILE A 833 23.14 -17.85 0.19
C ILE A 833 22.75 -17.80 1.69
N PRO A 834 22.91 -16.65 2.37
CA PRO A 834 22.44 -16.50 3.74
C PRO A 834 20.94 -16.80 3.86
N ALA A 835 20.57 -17.70 4.77
CA ALA A 835 19.19 -18.07 5.04
C ALA A 835 18.38 -16.87 5.59
N ALA A 836 17.09 -16.81 5.26
CA ALA A 836 16.16 -15.86 5.87
C ALA A 836 15.40 -16.52 7.03
N ASP A 837 15.12 -15.72 8.07
CA ASP A 837 14.19 -16.13 9.11
C ASP A 837 12.74 -16.13 8.60
N ARG A 838 11.82 -16.63 9.43
CA ARG A 838 10.39 -16.72 9.10
C ARG A 838 9.78 -15.34 8.80
N HIS A 839 10.15 -14.31 9.56
CA HIS A 839 9.59 -12.97 9.44
C HIS A 839 10.01 -12.31 8.11
N GLN A 840 11.30 -12.37 7.77
CA GLN A 840 11.83 -11.91 6.49
C GLN A 840 11.23 -12.70 5.32
N SER A 841 11.16 -14.04 5.45
CA SER A 841 10.55 -14.91 4.44
C SER A 841 9.07 -14.58 4.21
N ARG A 842 8.29 -14.36 5.28
CA ARG A 842 6.87 -13.97 5.20
C ARG A 842 6.71 -12.62 4.50
N ARG A 843 7.60 -11.65 4.76
CA ARG A 843 7.59 -10.35 4.08
C ARG A 843 7.71 -10.49 2.56
N ILE A 844 8.75 -11.19 2.13
CA ILE A 844 9.15 -11.28 0.73
C ILE A 844 8.18 -12.19 -0.02
N ALA A 845 8.00 -13.43 0.47
CA ALA A 845 7.13 -14.40 -0.17
C ALA A 845 5.67 -13.95 -0.14
N GLY A 846 5.19 -13.33 0.95
CA GLY A 846 3.85 -12.79 1.07
C GLY A 846 3.61 -11.46 0.35
N ARG A 847 4.65 -10.87 -0.28
CA ARG A 847 4.63 -9.52 -0.88
C ARG A 847 4.00 -8.49 0.05
N ILE A 848 4.38 -8.56 1.32
CA ILE A 848 3.78 -7.75 2.38
C ILE A 848 4.20 -6.29 2.21
N ILE A 849 3.20 -5.45 1.97
CA ILE A 849 3.34 -3.99 2.00
C ILE A 849 3.38 -3.54 3.48
N PRO A 850 4.47 -2.92 3.97
CA PRO A 850 4.54 -2.30 5.28
C PRO A 850 3.48 -1.21 5.43
N ALA A 851 2.84 -1.12 6.60
CA ALA A 851 1.79 -0.14 6.85
C ALA A 851 1.67 0.18 8.34
N ILE A 852 1.29 1.42 8.65
CA ILE A 852 1.06 1.92 10.02
C ILE A 852 -0.14 2.87 10.03
N SER A 853 -0.93 2.86 11.10
CA SER A 853 -2.20 3.61 11.18
C SER A 853 -2.01 5.13 11.06
N THR A 854 -0.88 5.67 11.52
CA THR A 854 -0.58 7.11 11.52
C THR A 854 -0.55 7.69 10.11
N THR A 855 0.15 7.03 9.17
CA THR A 855 0.25 7.47 7.78
C THR A 855 -1.09 7.33 7.07
N THR A 856 -1.83 6.24 7.36
CA THR A 856 -3.16 6.00 6.81
C THR A 856 -4.15 7.10 7.22
N ALA A 857 -4.18 7.48 8.49
CA ALA A 857 -5.03 8.56 8.99
C ALA A 857 -4.73 9.89 8.29
N ALA A 858 -3.44 10.24 8.16
CA ALA A 858 -3.03 11.47 7.51
C ALA A 858 -3.41 11.51 6.01
N VAL A 859 -3.17 10.42 5.29
CA VAL A 859 -3.54 10.29 3.86
C VAL A 859 -5.05 10.40 3.68
N ALA A 860 -5.86 9.71 4.48
CA ALA A 860 -7.31 9.80 4.40
C ALA A 860 -7.83 11.21 4.73
N GLY A 861 -7.23 11.90 5.71
CA GLY A 861 -7.52 13.30 6.00
C GLY A 861 -7.26 14.21 4.81
N LEU A 862 -6.08 14.07 4.17
CA LEU A 862 -5.73 14.83 2.96
C LEU A 862 -6.71 14.57 1.79
N MET A 863 -7.13 13.31 1.58
CA MET A 863 -8.15 12.97 0.58
C MET A 863 -9.49 13.67 0.87
N CYS A 864 -9.92 13.70 2.13
CA CYS A 864 -11.16 14.35 2.53
C CYS A 864 -11.12 15.89 2.48
N LEU A 865 -9.94 16.50 2.57
CA LEU A 865 -9.78 17.93 2.29
C LEU A 865 -10.05 18.24 0.80
N GLU A 866 -9.55 17.41 -0.11
CA GLU A 866 -9.87 17.53 -1.54
C GLU A 866 -11.34 17.19 -1.85
N LEU A 867 -11.96 16.30 -1.06
CA LEU A 867 -13.40 16.02 -1.16
C LEU A 867 -14.26 17.27 -0.96
N TYR A 868 -13.93 18.12 0.02
CA TYR A 868 -14.66 19.38 0.22
C TYR A 868 -14.67 20.22 -1.08
N LYS A 869 -13.54 20.25 -1.79
CA LYS A 869 -13.37 21.01 -3.03
C LYS A 869 -14.17 20.42 -4.19
N LEU A 870 -14.22 19.09 -4.28
CA LEU A 870 -15.03 18.38 -5.27
C LEU A 870 -16.53 18.64 -5.09
N VAL A 871 -17.02 18.60 -3.85
CA VAL A 871 -18.45 18.85 -3.55
C VAL A 871 -18.83 20.31 -3.84
N GLN A 872 -17.91 21.25 -3.59
CA GLN A 872 -18.05 22.67 -3.97
C GLN A 872 -17.93 22.91 -5.49
N ARG A 873 -17.52 21.90 -6.26
CA ARG A 873 -17.37 21.96 -7.73
C ARG A 873 -16.43 23.06 -8.20
N HIS A 874 -15.29 23.23 -7.54
CA HIS A 874 -14.27 24.18 -7.99
C HIS A 874 -13.82 23.86 -9.42
N GLN A 875 -13.84 24.86 -10.29
CA GLN A 875 -13.58 24.74 -11.73
C GLN A 875 -12.14 25.09 -12.13
N GLU A 876 -11.32 25.58 -11.19
CA GLU A 876 -9.94 25.98 -11.46
C GLU A 876 -8.96 25.04 -10.77
N ILE A 877 -7.92 24.63 -11.49
CA ILE A 877 -6.92 23.67 -11.00
C ILE A 877 -6.17 24.18 -9.76
N ARG A 878 -6.10 25.51 -9.60
CA ARG A 878 -5.41 26.19 -8.49
C ARG A 878 -5.98 25.87 -7.11
N TRP A 879 -7.22 25.35 -7.03
CA TRP A 879 -7.85 25.00 -5.76
C TRP A 879 -7.41 23.63 -5.25
N TYR A 880 -7.04 22.72 -6.15
CA TYR A 880 -6.71 21.33 -5.82
C TYR A 880 -5.25 21.15 -5.44
N ARG A 881 -4.95 20.11 -4.66
CA ARG A 881 -3.58 19.71 -4.30
C ARG A 881 -3.40 18.20 -4.44
N ALA A 882 -2.27 17.81 -5.00
CA ALA A 882 -1.69 16.48 -4.79
C ALA A 882 -0.72 16.58 -3.61
N ALA A 883 -0.66 15.56 -2.77
CA ALA A 883 0.23 15.55 -1.61
C ALA A 883 1.14 14.33 -1.60
N TYR A 884 2.36 14.51 -1.12
CA TYR A 884 3.27 13.44 -0.77
C TYR A 884 3.79 13.66 0.65
N VAL A 885 3.81 12.59 1.44
CA VAL A 885 4.21 12.60 2.84
C VAL A 885 5.21 11.48 3.08
N ASN A 886 6.25 11.75 3.86
CA ASN A 886 7.11 10.74 4.48
C ASN A 886 7.35 11.16 5.94
N LEU A 887 6.60 10.52 6.83
CA LEU A 887 6.63 10.81 8.26
C LEU A 887 7.94 10.34 8.93
N ALA A 888 8.74 9.50 8.28
CA ALA A 888 10.02 9.07 8.82
C ALA A 888 11.10 10.17 8.82
N VAL A 889 11.03 11.12 7.88
CA VAL A 889 12.10 12.12 7.65
C VAL A 889 11.59 13.57 7.60
N GLN A 890 10.40 13.85 8.16
CA GLN A 890 9.75 15.18 8.12
C GLN A 890 9.61 15.75 6.71
N TYR A 891 9.26 14.90 5.75
CA TYR A 891 9.03 15.35 4.39
C TYR A 891 7.55 15.39 4.11
N PHE A 892 7.02 16.56 3.82
CA PHE A 892 5.66 16.76 3.34
C PHE A 892 5.74 17.78 2.23
N VAL A 893 5.05 17.53 1.12
CA VAL A 893 4.96 18.44 -0.02
C VAL A 893 3.55 18.37 -0.57
N MET A 894 2.97 19.54 -0.80
CA MET A 894 1.77 19.69 -1.61
C MET A 894 2.13 20.39 -2.92
N SER A 895 1.54 19.93 -4.01
CA SER A 895 1.73 20.51 -5.34
C SER A 895 0.41 20.66 -6.06
N LEU A 896 0.36 21.56 -7.05
CA LEU A 896 -0.74 21.57 -8.00
C LEU A 896 -0.79 20.22 -8.74
N PRO A 897 -1.99 19.64 -8.97
CA PRO A 897 -2.13 18.53 -9.89
C PRO A 897 -1.68 18.92 -11.30
N CYS A 898 -1.23 17.95 -12.08
CA CYS A 898 -0.94 18.18 -13.49
C CYS A 898 -2.25 18.33 -14.29
N GLY A 899 -2.22 19.20 -15.29
CA GLY A 899 -3.31 19.30 -16.27
C GLY A 899 -3.31 18.10 -17.23
N PRO A 900 -4.44 17.81 -17.90
CA PRO A 900 -4.53 16.70 -18.82
C PRO A 900 -3.60 16.89 -20.02
N GLN A 901 -2.96 15.81 -20.46
CA GLN A 901 -2.20 15.82 -21.71
C GLN A 901 -3.14 16.13 -22.88
N ARG A 902 -2.72 17.05 -23.74
CA ARG A 902 -3.50 17.49 -24.90
C ARG A 902 -2.92 16.90 -26.19
N PHE A 903 -3.81 16.50 -27.08
CA PHE A 903 -3.49 16.04 -28.43
C PHE A 903 -4.37 16.76 -29.46
N THR A 904 -4.01 16.69 -30.74
CA THR A 904 -4.71 17.41 -31.81
C THR A 904 -5.25 16.42 -32.83
N VAL A 905 -6.49 16.61 -33.26
CA VAL A 905 -7.11 15.87 -34.36
C VAL A 905 -7.70 16.89 -35.34
N ALA A 906 -7.26 16.86 -36.60
CA ALA A 906 -7.70 17.77 -37.65
C ALA A 906 -7.68 19.26 -37.23
N GLY A 907 -6.61 19.66 -36.53
CA GLY A 907 -6.39 21.04 -36.06
C GLY A 907 -7.19 21.46 -34.82
N ARG A 908 -8.01 20.58 -34.22
CA ARG A 908 -8.70 20.83 -32.94
C ARG A 908 -8.01 20.11 -31.79
N THR A 909 -7.91 20.75 -30.64
CA THR A 909 -7.25 20.21 -29.45
C THR A 909 -8.23 19.46 -28.55
N TYR A 910 -7.84 18.26 -28.14
CA TYR A 910 -8.58 17.36 -27.26
C TYR A 910 -7.68 16.84 -26.12
N SER A 911 -8.28 16.12 -25.19
CA SER A 911 -7.66 15.47 -24.04
C SER A 911 -8.32 14.12 -23.77
N MET A 912 -7.82 13.37 -22.77
CA MET A 912 -8.42 12.11 -22.33
C MET A 912 -9.87 12.23 -21.81
N TRP A 913 -10.35 13.45 -21.57
CA TRP A 913 -11.71 13.72 -21.08
C TRP A 913 -12.73 13.98 -22.19
N ASP A 914 -12.26 14.17 -23.42
CA ASP A 914 -13.11 14.53 -24.55
C ASP A 914 -13.62 13.27 -25.28
N ASP A 915 -14.90 13.28 -25.62
CA ASP A 915 -15.57 12.22 -26.38
C ASP A 915 -16.59 12.83 -27.36
N PHE A 916 -16.96 12.06 -28.38
CA PHE A 916 -18.08 12.38 -29.26
C PHE A 916 -19.31 11.60 -28.80
N LEU A 917 -20.14 12.21 -27.97
CA LEU A 917 -21.38 11.60 -27.48
C LEU A 917 -22.44 11.57 -28.59
N VAL A 918 -22.93 10.38 -28.93
CA VAL A 918 -23.96 10.17 -29.96
C VAL A 918 -25.14 9.40 -29.39
N GLU A 919 -26.33 9.99 -29.45
CA GLU A 919 -27.59 9.29 -29.14
C GLU A 919 -28.03 8.43 -30.32
N GLY A 920 -27.85 7.12 -30.24
CA GLY A 920 -28.19 6.16 -31.30
C GLY A 920 -29.67 6.10 -31.64
N ARG A 921 -30.55 6.54 -30.73
CA ARG A 921 -32.02 6.60 -30.92
C ARG A 921 -32.54 7.99 -30.53
N ARG A 922 -32.66 8.91 -31.49
CA ARG A 922 -33.23 10.25 -31.23
C ARG A 922 -34.76 10.22 -31.23
N GLY A 923 -35.38 10.71 -30.16
CA GLY A 923 -36.83 10.99 -30.10
C GLY A 923 -37.76 9.78 -30.31
N GLY A 924 -37.35 8.58 -29.88
CA GLY A 924 -38.14 7.35 -30.03
C GLY A 924 -38.12 6.71 -31.43
N ARG A 925 -37.18 7.12 -32.30
CA ARG A 925 -37.00 6.59 -33.65
C ARG A 925 -36.18 5.29 -33.67
N GLN A 926 -36.12 4.67 -34.85
CA GLN A 926 -35.25 3.54 -35.15
C GLN A 926 -33.78 3.90 -34.87
N GLU A 927 -32.99 2.91 -34.47
CA GLU A 927 -31.54 3.05 -34.24
C GLU A 927 -30.83 3.56 -35.49
N MET A 928 -29.87 4.46 -35.31
CA MET A 928 -29.02 4.98 -36.40
C MET A 928 -28.32 3.83 -37.12
N THR A 929 -28.30 3.92 -38.45
CA THR A 929 -27.42 3.09 -39.26
C THR A 929 -25.97 3.56 -39.16
N LEU A 930 -25.01 2.73 -39.58
CA LEU A 930 -23.62 3.16 -39.69
C LEU A 930 -23.49 4.41 -40.60
N GLY A 931 -24.25 4.47 -41.69
CA GLY A 931 -24.29 5.64 -42.58
C GLY A 931 -24.78 6.90 -41.86
N ASP A 932 -25.83 6.79 -41.06
CA ASP A 932 -26.34 7.90 -40.24
C ASP A 932 -25.29 8.37 -39.23
N LEU A 933 -24.57 7.43 -38.60
CA LEU A 933 -23.52 7.74 -37.62
C LEU A 933 -22.37 8.52 -38.27
N VAL A 934 -21.85 8.02 -39.40
CA VAL A 934 -20.76 8.68 -40.14
C VAL A 934 -21.18 10.07 -40.59
N GLN A 935 -22.40 10.22 -41.10
CA GLN A 935 -22.92 11.52 -41.51
C GLN A 935 -23.11 12.46 -40.30
N HIS A 936 -23.59 11.95 -39.18
CA HIS A 936 -23.77 12.74 -37.97
C HIS A 936 -22.45 13.32 -37.44
N VAL A 937 -21.39 12.51 -37.39
CA VAL A 937 -20.05 12.99 -36.99
C VAL A 937 -19.54 14.04 -37.96
N LYS A 938 -19.79 13.86 -39.27
CA LYS A 938 -19.43 14.85 -40.29
C LYS A 938 -20.19 16.16 -40.12
N ASP A 939 -21.49 16.11 -39.84
CA ASP A 939 -22.33 17.31 -39.72
C ASP A 939 -22.03 18.10 -38.43
N GLU A 940 -21.85 17.42 -37.29
CA GLU A 940 -21.61 18.09 -36.00
C GLU A 940 -20.16 18.51 -35.78
N HIS A 941 -19.21 17.69 -36.27
CA HIS A 941 -17.78 17.87 -35.95
C HIS A 941 -16.93 18.27 -37.16
N ASN A 942 -17.48 18.20 -38.38
CA ASN A 942 -16.76 18.44 -39.63
C ASN A 942 -15.54 17.50 -39.79
N LEU A 943 -15.74 16.23 -39.42
CA LEU A 943 -14.75 15.16 -39.53
C LEU A 943 -15.32 14.00 -40.35
N SER A 944 -14.56 13.52 -41.33
CA SER A 944 -14.98 12.44 -42.21
C SER A 944 -14.41 11.12 -41.70
N VAL A 945 -15.25 10.28 -41.10
CA VAL A 945 -14.86 8.95 -40.61
C VAL A 945 -14.48 8.06 -41.81
N CYS A 946 -13.21 7.66 -41.91
CA CYS A 946 -12.72 6.70 -42.91
C CYS A 946 -12.55 5.29 -42.32
N GLY A 947 -12.32 5.18 -41.01
CA GLY A 947 -12.27 3.92 -40.26
C GLY A 947 -13.09 3.97 -38.96
N LEU A 948 -13.63 2.83 -38.53
CA LEU A 948 -14.35 2.72 -37.25
C LEU A 948 -14.13 1.35 -36.62
N PHE A 949 -13.76 1.33 -35.34
CA PHE A 949 -13.36 0.13 -34.62
C PHE A 949 -14.17 -0.05 -33.33
N TYR A 950 -14.41 -1.31 -32.94
CA TYR A 950 -14.98 -1.68 -31.64
C TYR A 950 -14.09 -2.75 -31.00
N GLY A 951 -13.28 -2.34 -30.02
CA GLY A 951 -12.14 -3.13 -29.56
C GLY A 951 -11.23 -3.49 -30.75
N PRO A 952 -10.80 -4.75 -30.92
CA PRO A 952 -9.98 -5.16 -32.05
C PRO A 952 -10.77 -5.33 -33.37
N ALA A 953 -12.10 -5.20 -33.35
CA ALA A 953 -12.94 -5.46 -34.52
C ALA A 953 -13.07 -4.23 -35.42
N VAL A 954 -12.82 -4.40 -36.71
CA VAL A 954 -13.00 -3.34 -37.73
C VAL A 954 -14.46 -3.31 -38.18
N LEU A 955 -15.21 -2.32 -37.72
CA LEU A 955 -16.62 -2.12 -38.10
C LEU A 955 -16.73 -1.52 -39.49
N PHE A 956 -15.89 -0.53 -39.80
CA PHE A 956 -15.87 0.19 -41.08
C PHE A 956 -14.45 0.55 -41.50
N ASN A 957 -14.12 0.33 -42.77
CA ASN A 957 -12.93 0.86 -43.44
C ASN A 957 -13.23 1.02 -44.95
N GLY A 958 -14.33 1.71 -45.27
CA GLY A 958 -14.78 1.94 -46.65
C GLY A 958 -15.76 0.91 -47.26
N GLN A 959 -16.25 -0.07 -46.50
CA GLN A 959 -17.23 -1.02 -47.04
C GLN A 959 -18.66 -0.43 -47.09
N GLU A 960 -19.14 -0.07 -48.27
CA GLU A 960 -20.48 0.55 -48.46
C GLU A 960 -21.65 -0.34 -48.04
N GLU A 961 -21.50 -1.66 -48.17
CA GLU A 961 -22.52 -2.67 -47.81
C GLU A 961 -22.92 -2.63 -46.33
N ARG A 962 -22.02 -2.16 -45.46
CA ARG A 962 -22.23 -2.08 -44.01
C ARG A 962 -22.96 -0.80 -43.59
N LEU A 963 -23.02 0.22 -44.45
CA LEU A 963 -23.61 1.53 -44.14
C LEU A 963 -25.12 1.46 -43.81
N ARG A 964 -25.81 0.43 -44.30
CA ARG A 964 -27.25 0.24 -44.10
C ARG A 964 -27.62 -0.50 -42.82
N LEU A 965 -26.64 -1.10 -42.13
CA LEU A 965 -26.87 -1.84 -40.90
C LEU A 965 -26.99 -0.88 -39.72
N SER A 966 -27.84 -1.20 -38.74
CA SER A 966 -27.81 -0.53 -37.44
C SER A 966 -26.45 -0.75 -36.79
N VAL A 967 -26.00 0.20 -35.97
CA VAL A 967 -24.68 0.11 -35.32
C VAL A 967 -24.60 -1.15 -34.44
N SER A 968 -25.65 -1.47 -33.70
CA SER A 968 -25.72 -2.68 -32.86
C SER A 968 -25.68 -3.97 -33.67
N ASP A 969 -26.41 -4.07 -34.78
CA ASP A 969 -26.40 -5.26 -35.64
C ASP A 969 -25.05 -5.43 -36.35
N LEU A 970 -24.41 -4.32 -36.71
CA LEU A 970 -23.06 -4.36 -37.28
C LEU A 970 -22.04 -4.91 -36.27
N VAL A 971 -22.08 -4.44 -35.02
CA VAL A 971 -21.22 -4.98 -33.95
C VAL A 971 -21.46 -6.47 -33.75
N ARG A 972 -22.71 -6.93 -33.68
CA ARG A 972 -23.04 -8.37 -33.57
C ARG A 972 -22.48 -9.17 -34.75
N THR A 973 -22.65 -8.66 -35.97
CA THR A 973 -22.23 -9.33 -37.20
C THR A 973 -20.72 -9.47 -37.29
N VAL A 974 -19.97 -8.40 -36.99
CA VAL A 974 -18.51 -8.40 -37.11
C VAL A 974 -17.85 -9.17 -35.97
N THR A 975 -18.30 -8.97 -34.73
CA THR A 975 -17.70 -9.63 -33.57
C THR A 975 -18.15 -11.08 -33.41
N ARG A 976 -19.25 -11.47 -34.07
CA ARG A 976 -19.95 -12.76 -33.88
C ARG A 976 -20.35 -13.02 -32.42
N LYS A 977 -20.57 -11.94 -31.67
CA LYS A 977 -20.98 -11.97 -30.26
C LYS A 977 -22.20 -11.07 -30.09
N ASP A 978 -23.13 -11.51 -29.24
CA ASP A 978 -24.23 -10.63 -28.84
C ASP A 978 -23.74 -9.51 -27.92
N ILE A 979 -24.40 -8.36 -28.03
CA ILE A 979 -24.21 -7.25 -27.10
C ILE A 979 -24.97 -7.59 -25.81
N PRO A 980 -24.32 -7.58 -24.63
CA PRO A 980 -24.98 -7.88 -23.37
C PRO A 980 -26.22 -7.00 -23.15
N PRO A 981 -27.35 -7.54 -22.63
CA PRO A 981 -28.60 -6.78 -22.47
C PRO A 981 -28.50 -5.54 -21.57
N ASN A 982 -27.53 -5.52 -20.67
CA ASN A 982 -27.23 -4.41 -19.76
C ASN A 982 -26.30 -3.35 -20.37
N THR A 983 -25.73 -3.59 -21.55
CA THR A 983 -24.90 -2.60 -22.24
C THR A 983 -25.76 -1.44 -22.72
N LYS A 984 -25.49 -0.24 -22.19
CA LYS A 984 -26.15 1.00 -22.61
C LYS A 984 -25.36 1.81 -23.63
N MET A 985 -24.06 1.55 -23.74
CA MET A 985 -23.17 2.37 -24.54
C MET A 985 -22.10 1.53 -25.21
N LEU A 986 -21.80 1.87 -26.47
CA LEU A 986 -20.71 1.32 -27.25
C LEU A 986 -19.62 2.40 -27.40
N ASP A 987 -18.39 2.03 -27.05
CA ASP A 987 -17.21 2.87 -27.27
C ASP A 987 -16.61 2.51 -28.63
N LEU A 988 -16.72 3.43 -29.59
CA LEU A 988 -16.25 3.25 -30.96
C LEU A 988 -15.05 4.15 -31.20
N ILE A 989 -13.95 3.59 -31.70
CA ILE A 989 -12.72 4.34 -32.00
C ILE A 989 -12.77 4.73 -33.48
N PRO A 990 -12.85 6.03 -33.83
CA PRO A 990 -12.85 6.46 -35.23
C PRO A 990 -11.42 6.56 -35.80
N SER A 991 -11.31 6.59 -37.12
CA SER A 991 -10.18 7.14 -37.86
C SER A 991 -10.75 8.14 -38.86
N PHE A 992 -10.09 9.29 -39.01
CA PHE A 992 -10.61 10.43 -39.77
C PHE A 992 -9.73 10.68 -40.99
N ALA A 993 -10.37 10.91 -42.15
CA ALA A 993 -9.67 11.14 -43.42
C ALA A 993 -8.81 12.43 -43.39
N GLU A 994 -9.18 13.38 -42.53
CA GLU A 994 -8.45 14.62 -42.34
C GLU A 994 -7.14 14.45 -41.53
N ASP A 995 -6.96 13.31 -40.84
CA ASP A 995 -5.85 13.06 -39.91
C ASP A 995 -5.64 11.54 -39.69
N GLU A 996 -5.35 10.81 -40.77
CA GLU A 996 -5.30 9.33 -40.76
C GLU A 996 -4.15 8.77 -39.90
N ASP A 997 -3.06 9.52 -39.76
CA ASP A 997 -1.86 9.13 -39.00
C ASP A 997 -1.98 9.45 -37.49
N SER A 998 -3.12 9.99 -37.04
CA SER A 998 -3.29 10.36 -35.63
C SER A 998 -3.35 9.12 -34.72
N GLU A 999 -2.36 9.01 -33.83
CA GLU A 999 -2.30 7.91 -32.85
C GLU A 999 -3.36 8.02 -31.75
N GLN A 1000 -3.93 9.21 -31.53
CA GLN A 1000 -4.89 9.48 -30.46
C GLN A 1000 -6.10 10.27 -30.99
N VAL A 1001 -7.29 9.74 -30.77
CA VAL A 1001 -8.56 10.36 -31.17
C VAL A 1001 -9.58 10.29 -30.04
N PRO A 1002 -10.50 11.27 -29.92
CA PRO A 1002 -11.62 11.15 -29.00
C PRO A 1002 -12.50 9.95 -29.40
N THR A 1003 -12.94 9.20 -28.40
CA THR A 1003 -13.82 8.04 -28.61
C THR A 1003 -15.23 8.51 -28.98
N ILE A 1004 -15.88 7.86 -29.94
CA ILE A 1004 -17.32 8.03 -30.19
C ILE A 1004 -18.07 7.17 -29.16
N ARG A 1005 -18.80 7.84 -28.27
CA ARG A 1005 -19.63 7.20 -27.25
C ARG A 1005 -21.06 7.10 -27.73
N TYR A 1006 -21.40 5.93 -28.27
CA TYR A 1006 -22.68 5.66 -28.90
C TYR A 1006 -23.67 5.06 -27.89
N LEU A 1007 -24.69 5.82 -27.50
CA LEU A 1007 -25.76 5.39 -26.61
C LEU A 1007 -26.78 4.54 -27.40
N LEU A 1008 -26.99 3.29 -26.97
CA LEU A 1008 -27.82 2.28 -27.67
C LEU A 1008 -29.33 2.53 -27.62
#